data_AF-A0A7J3DLQ2-F1
#
_entry.id   AF-A0A7J3DLQ2-F1
#
_cell.length_a   1.000
_cell.length_b   1.000
_cell.length_c   1.000
_cell.angle_alpha   90.00
_cell.angle_beta   90.00
_cell.angle_gamma   90.00
#
_symmetry.space_group_name_H-M   'P 1'
#
loop_
_entity.id
_entity.type
_entity.pdbx_description
1 polymer ?
#
loop_
_entity_poly.entity_id
_entity_poly.type
_entity_poly.pdbx_seq_one_letter_code
_entity_poly.pdbx_strand_id
1 'polypeptide(L)'
;MAKRSFFIAAIIFALYASQCYAIITNASIPIYAVVESEDKAVKAELTISIVPGSGKIWSSIGPLIGTSTQQTERLAVEVAKNYFSDVNKYDYMFDIKSNASVVEGPSAGAAMTLLLVSMLEDKKLPNYVSITGQISEDGSIGSVGGVFLKAKEAHDTGIKLFLIPKGDAYQTYRFPDGIKTVNLVDYAPRNWGLIVVEVANIDEALKYAFMDINKIDINSKISEQKPFVPEKMPLKQKFNVMKELTLNYIVDARSEIKNARDALNDMKYSETEIMSSLLDALTSAQKLLDDANMLYEMNYLYSSANSAFVASTYARFVADVAKNPALFEPDSEILNLWKEALSEKIEKQKQLLKSFYTLERLEWLTAAKQRITWAEVSLNSMDKTSTLVEKLRAYEFANSWYKISQDFYNIAVDARDKFQGTPNLKEIARQYLLDAENCNASLENPDEDITRRIDSAKAAFEQGWYDVTILDSASVKGLCESESIYSSKQLSELVKTLEEKNPAIRKKIESDASTIWAELYLMHSEYFMKSANHYMSEGAKSKAAEDAKTSLSLAHVAEETFDATQKIKKVLAETKQEPITIELPKTEKTTKPVTPANEASGGAFLNNLSVIILPAIIIGSIIGALLIIFALVKLKEKRQVAQLEKKRIRKAISEVERSLKELDKKFLHGKLSSSEYVEKKRICEEKLNSLKNELSRRSKQLLELDRLRGEIKGLSFALEQIRNQYARGEITESDYNKAISEYCARINAIETEIARKEQVSEEEPKKENKQTDNVKSDIAKQKKANKKQKNSKESQEIKKAAK
;
A
#
# COMPACT_ATOMS: atom_id res chain seq x y z
N MET A 1 -60.10 -33.67 -45.87
CA MET A 1 -59.20 -32.56 -45.44
C MET A 1 -58.75 -32.72 -43.98
N ALA A 2 -59.65 -32.86 -43.00
CA ALA A 2 -59.34 -32.88 -41.56
C ALA A 2 -58.06 -33.60 -41.11
N LYS A 3 -57.79 -34.84 -41.57
CA LYS A 3 -56.56 -35.58 -41.20
C LYS A 3 -55.25 -34.89 -41.64
N ARG A 4 -55.22 -34.21 -42.79
CA ARG A 4 -54.04 -33.42 -43.23
C ARG A 4 -53.89 -32.14 -42.40
N SER A 5 -55.00 -31.45 -42.10
CA SER A 5 -55.02 -30.26 -41.24
C SER A 5 -54.50 -30.58 -39.84
N PHE A 6 -54.90 -31.70 -39.25
CA PHE A 6 -54.43 -32.16 -37.94
C PHE A 6 -52.93 -32.52 -37.96
N PHE A 7 -52.45 -33.19 -39.02
CA PHE A 7 -51.03 -33.54 -39.13
C PHE A 7 -50.13 -32.32 -39.31
N ILE A 8 -50.57 -31.32 -40.09
CA ILE A 8 -49.85 -30.05 -40.25
C ILE A 8 -49.89 -29.24 -38.94
N ALA A 9 -51.03 -29.20 -38.25
CA ALA A 9 -51.13 -28.55 -36.94
C ALA A 9 -50.22 -29.22 -35.89
N ALA A 10 -50.13 -30.56 -35.89
CA ALA A 10 -49.23 -31.31 -35.01
C ALA A 10 -47.74 -31.06 -35.34
N ILE A 11 -47.37 -30.95 -36.62
CA ILE A 11 -46.00 -30.59 -37.03
C ILE A 11 -45.68 -29.15 -36.63
N ILE A 12 -46.59 -28.20 -36.83
CA ILE A 12 -46.42 -26.81 -36.38
C ILE A 12 -46.29 -26.77 -34.84
N PHE A 13 -47.15 -27.48 -34.11
CA PHE A 13 -47.07 -27.55 -32.65
C PHE A 13 -45.75 -28.19 -32.17
N ALA A 14 -45.24 -29.22 -32.86
CA ALA A 14 -43.93 -29.81 -32.56
C ALA A 14 -42.75 -28.88 -32.91
N LEU A 15 -42.86 -28.07 -33.97
CA LEU A 15 -41.88 -27.04 -34.35
C LEU A 15 -41.90 -25.82 -33.42
N TYR A 16 -43.03 -25.53 -32.77
CA TYR A 16 -43.13 -24.50 -31.72
C TYR A 16 -42.77 -25.03 -30.32
N ALA A 17 -43.00 -26.32 -30.04
CA ALA A 17 -42.61 -26.95 -28.77
C ALA A 17 -41.09 -27.16 -28.62
N SER A 18 -40.31 -27.00 -29.70
CA SER A 18 -38.87 -27.30 -29.75
C SER A 18 -37.95 -26.09 -29.54
N GLN A 19 -38.47 -24.95 -29.03
CA GLN A 19 -37.65 -23.83 -28.55
C GLN A 19 -37.94 -23.38 -27.11
N CYS A 20 -38.46 -24.28 -26.27
CA CYS A 20 -38.23 -24.16 -24.83
C CYS A 20 -36.80 -24.63 -24.55
N TYR A 21 -35.83 -23.72 -24.57
CA TYR A 21 -34.56 -23.94 -23.87
C TYR A 21 -34.92 -24.12 -22.39
N ALA A 22 -34.80 -25.35 -21.89
CA ALA A 22 -34.82 -25.59 -20.46
C ALA A 22 -33.59 -24.88 -19.89
N ILE A 23 -33.84 -23.92 -19.00
CA ILE A 23 -32.82 -23.24 -18.21
C ILE A 23 -33.13 -23.59 -16.77
N ILE A 24 -32.09 -23.84 -15.98
CA ILE A 24 -32.27 -24.09 -14.56
C ILE A 24 -32.79 -22.80 -13.92
N THR A 25 -34.07 -22.77 -13.54
CA THR A 25 -34.75 -21.55 -13.08
C THR A 25 -34.32 -21.10 -11.68
N ASN A 26 -33.75 -22.01 -10.88
CA ASN A 26 -33.18 -21.71 -9.57
C ASN A 26 -32.06 -22.71 -9.24
N ALA A 27 -30.91 -22.21 -8.78
CA ALA A 27 -29.82 -23.02 -8.24
C ALA A 27 -29.04 -22.24 -7.17
N SER A 28 -28.23 -22.96 -6.38
CA SER A 28 -27.38 -22.36 -5.35
C SER A 28 -25.96 -22.92 -5.38
N ILE A 29 -25.01 -22.11 -4.88
CA ILE A 29 -23.62 -22.45 -4.65
C ILE A 29 -23.20 -21.87 -3.29
N PRO A 30 -22.47 -22.62 -2.45
CA PRO A 30 -21.90 -22.05 -1.23
C PRO A 30 -20.68 -21.19 -1.59
N ILE A 31 -20.59 -20.02 -0.96
CA ILE A 31 -19.49 -19.05 -1.10
C ILE A 31 -18.88 -18.76 0.27
N TYR A 32 -17.63 -18.30 0.28
CA TYR A 32 -16.85 -18.14 1.51
C TYR A 32 -16.25 -16.74 1.60
N ALA A 33 -16.52 -16.06 2.71
CA ALA A 33 -15.97 -14.75 3.04
C ALA A 33 -15.16 -14.84 4.34
N VAL A 34 -14.11 -14.04 4.48
CA VAL A 34 -13.42 -13.91 5.77
C VAL A 34 -14.28 -13.03 6.67
N VAL A 35 -14.58 -13.49 7.89
CA VAL A 35 -15.07 -12.60 8.93
C VAL A 35 -13.84 -11.94 9.51
N GLU A 36 -13.72 -10.64 9.30
CA GLU A 36 -12.58 -9.86 9.78
C GLU A 36 -12.39 -10.15 11.28
N SER A 37 -13.41 -9.94 12.11
CA SER A 37 -13.34 -10.05 13.56
C SER A 37 -12.97 -11.41 14.19
N GLU A 38 -12.76 -12.51 13.45
CA GLU A 38 -12.51 -13.84 14.04
C GLU A 38 -11.33 -14.69 13.48
N ASP A 39 -10.56 -14.22 12.49
CA ASP A 39 -9.52 -15.04 11.80
C ASP A 39 -10.07 -16.39 11.30
N LYS A 40 -11.31 -16.34 10.80
CA LYS A 40 -12.08 -17.45 10.23
C LYS A 40 -12.73 -16.99 8.94
N ALA A 41 -12.98 -17.93 8.03
CA ALA A 41 -13.99 -17.73 7.01
C ALA A 41 -15.34 -18.23 7.50
N VAL A 42 -16.41 -17.74 6.86
CA VAL A 42 -17.79 -18.19 7.05
C VAL A 42 -18.39 -18.57 5.72
N LYS A 43 -19.20 -19.62 5.75
CA LYS A 43 -20.10 -19.97 4.65
C LYS A 43 -21.27 -18.98 4.54
N ALA A 44 -21.50 -18.49 3.33
CA ALA A 44 -22.78 -17.94 2.89
C ALA A 44 -23.32 -18.78 1.72
N GLU A 45 -24.64 -18.78 1.52
CA GLU A 45 -25.30 -19.48 0.42
C GLU A 45 -25.74 -18.46 -0.63
N LEU A 46 -25.15 -18.54 -1.83
CA LEU A 46 -25.57 -17.76 -2.99
C LEU A 46 -26.62 -18.55 -3.77
N THR A 47 -27.80 -17.99 -3.93
CA THR A 47 -28.88 -18.52 -4.77
C THR A 47 -29.10 -17.57 -5.95
N ILE A 48 -29.23 -18.12 -7.15
CA ILE A 48 -29.63 -17.37 -8.35
C ILE A 48 -30.99 -17.91 -8.81
N SER A 49 -31.90 -17.03 -9.19
CA SER A 49 -33.13 -17.36 -9.92
C SER A 49 -33.17 -16.66 -11.27
N ILE A 50 -33.62 -17.37 -12.30
CA ILE A 50 -33.73 -16.88 -13.68
C ILE A 50 -35.19 -16.99 -14.11
N VAL A 51 -35.78 -15.89 -14.57
CA VAL A 51 -37.14 -15.83 -15.11
C VAL A 51 -37.16 -15.10 -16.46
N PRO A 52 -38.07 -15.42 -17.39
CA PRO A 52 -38.22 -14.64 -18.62
C PRO A 52 -38.49 -13.15 -18.32
N GLY A 53 -37.81 -12.25 -19.02
CA GLY A 53 -37.71 -10.85 -18.63
C GLY A 53 -37.07 -9.96 -19.69
N SER A 54 -36.32 -8.96 -19.23
CA SER A 54 -35.82 -7.81 -20.00
C SER A 54 -34.38 -7.43 -19.67
N GLY A 55 -33.62 -8.32 -19.03
CA GLY A 55 -32.24 -8.07 -18.59
C GLY A 55 -32.14 -7.37 -17.24
N LYS A 56 -33.21 -7.33 -16.42
CA LYS A 56 -33.13 -6.69 -15.08
C LYS A 56 -32.40 -7.59 -14.11
N ILE A 57 -31.62 -6.95 -13.23
CA ILE A 57 -30.87 -7.61 -12.18
C ILE A 57 -31.43 -7.13 -10.85
N TRP A 58 -31.90 -8.09 -10.06
CA TRP A 58 -32.48 -7.91 -8.74
C TRP A 58 -31.53 -8.50 -7.70
N SER A 59 -31.26 -7.75 -6.64
CA SER A 59 -30.41 -8.16 -5.54
C SER A 59 -31.25 -8.26 -4.27
N SER A 60 -31.31 -9.45 -3.68
CA SER A 60 -31.88 -9.69 -2.35
C SER A 60 -30.73 -9.96 -1.38
N ILE A 61 -30.18 -8.87 -0.87
CA ILE A 61 -29.10 -8.86 0.09
C ILE A 61 -29.62 -8.49 1.48
N GLY A 62 -29.11 -9.16 2.51
CA GLY A 62 -29.34 -8.76 3.89
C GLY A 62 -28.81 -7.34 4.17
N PRO A 63 -29.27 -6.66 5.23
CA PRO A 63 -29.00 -5.23 5.49
C PRO A 63 -27.53 -4.87 5.82
N LEU A 64 -26.58 -5.78 5.59
CA LEU A 64 -25.17 -5.73 6.02
C LEU A 64 -24.22 -6.21 4.89
N ILE A 65 -24.60 -6.00 3.63
CA ILE A 65 -23.81 -6.35 2.43
C ILE A 65 -23.50 -5.08 1.65
N GLY A 66 -22.21 -4.87 1.34
CA GLY A 66 -21.69 -3.63 0.75
C GLY A 66 -22.09 -3.38 -0.71
N THR A 67 -21.87 -2.14 -1.16
CA THR A 67 -22.30 -1.62 -2.48
C THR A 67 -21.61 -2.27 -3.69
N SER A 68 -20.44 -2.87 -3.51
CA SER A 68 -19.67 -3.55 -4.57
C SER A 68 -20.33 -4.84 -5.09
N THR A 69 -21.24 -5.43 -4.30
CA THR A 69 -21.95 -6.67 -4.67
C THR A 69 -22.80 -6.47 -5.92
N GLN A 70 -23.53 -5.35 -6.03
CA GLN A 70 -24.39 -5.05 -7.19
C GLN A 70 -23.60 -4.80 -8.48
N GLN A 71 -22.36 -4.31 -8.39
CA GLN A 71 -21.47 -4.20 -9.55
C GLN A 71 -21.01 -5.60 -10.00
N THR A 72 -20.70 -6.47 -9.03
CA THR A 72 -20.28 -7.86 -9.27
C THR A 72 -21.40 -8.70 -9.93
N GLU A 73 -22.65 -8.53 -9.49
CA GLU A 73 -23.83 -9.18 -10.10
C GLU A 73 -24.03 -8.76 -11.57
N ARG A 74 -23.92 -7.46 -11.87
CA ARG A 74 -23.98 -6.94 -13.24
C ARG A 74 -22.87 -7.51 -14.11
N LEU A 75 -21.66 -7.56 -13.56
CA LEU A 75 -20.49 -8.09 -14.25
C LEU A 75 -20.63 -9.59 -14.57
N ALA A 76 -21.17 -10.39 -13.63
CA ALA A 76 -21.45 -11.79 -13.87
C ALA A 76 -22.47 -12.01 -15.02
N VAL A 77 -23.51 -11.18 -15.10
CA VAL A 77 -24.49 -11.20 -16.21
C VAL A 77 -23.87 -10.72 -17.52
N GLU A 78 -22.96 -9.75 -17.50
CA GLU A 78 -22.22 -9.31 -18.68
C GLU A 78 -21.32 -10.42 -19.24
N VAL A 79 -20.50 -11.05 -18.38
CA VAL A 79 -19.64 -12.17 -18.75
C VAL A 79 -20.44 -13.36 -19.28
N ALA A 80 -21.63 -13.62 -18.73
CA ALA A 80 -22.51 -14.70 -19.19
C ALA A 80 -22.93 -14.56 -20.67
N LYS A 81 -22.90 -13.35 -21.26
CA LYS A 81 -23.19 -13.13 -22.69
C LYS A 81 -22.18 -13.82 -23.61
N ASN A 82 -20.96 -14.06 -23.13
CA ASN A 82 -19.93 -14.81 -23.88
C ASN A 82 -20.30 -16.30 -24.06
N TYR A 83 -21.18 -16.81 -23.21
CA TYR A 83 -21.61 -18.22 -23.18
C TYR A 83 -23.04 -18.41 -23.69
N PHE A 84 -23.91 -17.40 -23.50
CA PHE A 84 -25.33 -17.49 -23.83
C PHE A 84 -25.81 -16.19 -24.50
N SER A 85 -26.18 -16.27 -25.79
CA SER A 85 -26.52 -15.09 -26.60
C SER A 85 -27.81 -14.37 -26.19
N ASP A 86 -28.71 -15.08 -25.50
CA ASP A 86 -30.07 -14.62 -25.17
C ASP A 86 -30.19 -14.05 -23.74
N VAL A 87 -29.08 -13.73 -23.07
CA VAL A 87 -29.04 -13.21 -21.68
C VAL A 87 -30.06 -12.09 -21.41
N ASN A 88 -30.22 -11.16 -22.35
CA ASN A 88 -31.13 -10.00 -22.19
C ASN A 88 -32.63 -10.36 -22.24
N LYS A 89 -33.01 -11.61 -22.53
CA LYS A 89 -34.40 -12.11 -22.50
C LYS A 89 -34.84 -12.61 -21.12
N TYR A 90 -33.98 -12.50 -20.11
CA TYR A 90 -34.23 -12.99 -18.76
C TYR A 90 -33.99 -11.88 -17.73
N ASP A 91 -34.73 -11.92 -16.63
CA ASP A 91 -34.43 -11.17 -15.41
C ASP A 91 -33.74 -12.13 -14.42
N TYR A 92 -32.74 -11.61 -13.72
CA TYR A 92 -31.88 -12.36 -12.80
C TYR A 92 -32.11 -11.89 -11.37
N MET A 93 -32.28 -12.80 -10.43
CA MET A 93 -32.39 -12.48 -9.01
C MET A 93 -31.30 -13.20 -8.23
N PHE A 94 -30.38 -12.43 -7.65
CA PHE A 94 -29.32 -12.90 -6.77
C PHE A 94 -29.79 -12.76 -5.31
N ASP A 95 -29.63 -13.82 -4.52
CA ASP A 95 -30.05 -13.90 -3.12
C ASP A 95 -28.90 -14.51 -2.31
N ILE A 96 -28.31 -13.73 -1.41
CA ILE A 96 -27.15 -14.12 -0.59
C ILE A 96 -27.58 -14.23 0.87
N LYS A 97 -27.60 -15.45 1.40
CA LYS A 97 -27.92 -15.71 2.81
C LYS A 97 -26.66 -16.03 3.60
N SER A 98 -26.39 -15.23 4.63
CA SER A 98 -25.30 -15.44 5.57
C SER A 98 -25.82 -15.33 7.01
N ASN A 99 -25.24 -16.10 7.91
CA ASN A 99 -25.46 -15.97 9.36
C ASN A 99 -24.46 -14.99 10.01
N ALA A 100 -23.46 -14.51 9.27
CA ALA A 100 -22.42 -13.62 9.76
C ALA A 100 -22.81 -12.14 9.59
N SER A 101 -22.25 -11.28 10.45
CA SER A 101 -22.65 -9.88 10.57
C SER A 101 -22.24 -8.98 9.41
N VAL A 102 -21.27 -9.36 8.58
CA VAL A 102 -20.88 -8.66 7.35
C VAL A 102 -20.39 -9.69 6.32
N VAL A 103 -20.78 -9.54 5.06
CA VAL A 103 -20.17 -10.25 3.91
C VAL A 103 -19.89 -9.20 2.84
N GLU A 104 -18.61 -8.88 2.64
CA GLU A 104 -18.18 -7.82 1.73
C GLU A 104 -17.09 -8.28 0.75
N GLY A 105 -17.01 -7.56 -0.38
CA GLY A 105 -15.95 -7.68 -1.38
C GLY A 105 -16.33 -8.44 -2.66
N PRO A 106 -15.63 -8.19 -3.78
CA PRO A 106 -15.93 -8.78 -5.10
C PRO A 106 -15.59 -10.28 -5.21
N SER A 107 -15.12 -10.92 -4.14
CA SER A 107 -14.55 -12.28 -4.14
C SER A 107 -15.55 -13.42 -4.40
N ALA A 108 -16.84 -13.10 -4.51
CA ALA A 108 -17.90 -14.01 -4.96
C ALA A 108 -18.16 -13.95 -6.47
N GLY A 109 -17.52 -13.05 -7.22
CA GLY A 109 -17.80 -12.83 -8.64
C GLY A 109 -17.58 -14.06 -9.52
N ALA A 110 -16.51 -14.82 -9.26
CA ALA A 110 -16.27 -16.10 -9.94
C ALA A 110 -17.38 -17.12 -9.64
N ALA A 111 -17.92 -17.15 -8.42
CA ALA A 111 -19.02 -18.04 -8.03
C ALA A 111 -20.37 -17.64 -8.65
N MET A 112 -20.68 -16.34 -8.66
CA MET A 112 -21.85 -15.78 -9.35
C MET A 112 -21.84 -16.15 -10.82
N THR A 113 -20.71 -15.95 -11.50
CA THR A 113 -20.57 -16.20 -12.94
C THR A 113 -20.59 -17.70 -13.25
N LEU A 114 -19.87 -18.53 -12.48
CA LEU A 114 -19.86 -19.98 -12.65
C LEU A 114 -21.27 -20.57 -12.49
N LEU A 115 -21.99 -20.19 -11.44
CA LEU A 115 -23.36 -20.66 -11.19
C LEU A 115 -24.33 -20.16 -12.29
N LEU A 116 -24.23 -18.89 -12.68
CA LEU A 116 -25.10 -18.31 -13.72
C LEU A 116 -24.90 -18.97 -15.08
N VAL A 117 -23.65 -19.13 -15.55
CA VAL A 117 -23.36 -19.80 -16.82
C VAL A 117 -23.80 -21.26 -16.78
N SER A 118 -23.51 -21.96 -15.68
CA SER A 118 -23.99 -23.33 -15.41
C SER A 118 -25.51 -23.44 -15.57
N MET A 119 -26.28 -22.50 -15.00
CA MET A 119 -27.75 -22.49 -15.11
C MET A 119 -28.25 -22.22 -16.54
N LEU A 120 -27.65 -21.24 -17.23
CA LEU A 120 -28.00 -20.85 -18.61
C LEU A 120 -27.67 -21.94 -19.64
N GLU A 121 -26.64 -22.74 -19.38
CA GLU A 121 -26.27 -23.91 -20.21
C GLU A 121 -27.07 -25.20 -19.87
N ASP A 122 -28.06 -25.13 -18.96
CA ASP A 122 -28.82 -26.28 -18.41
C ASP A 122 -27.95 -27.38 -17.76
N LYS A 123 -26.77 -26.99 -17.25
CA LYS A 123 -25.85 -27.90 -16.57
C LYS A 123 -25.96 -27.67 -15.06
N LYS A 124 -26.43 -28.66 -14.30
CA LYS A 124 -26.51 -28.50 -12.84
C LYS A 124 -25.13 -28.66 -12.20
N LEU A 125 -24.61 -27.58 -11.61
CA LEU A 125 -23.35 -27.59 -10.86
C LEU A 125 -23.39 -28.62 -9.72
N PRO A 126 -22.34 -29.43 -9.50
CA PRO A 126 -22.35 -30.40 -8.40
C PRO A 126 -22.19 -29.74 -7.03
N ASN A 127 -23.03 -30.13 -6.06
CA ASN A 127 -23.06 -29.55 -4.70
C ASN A 127 -21.74 -29.64 -3.90
N TYR A 128 -20.75 -30.42 -4.36
CA TYR A 128 -19.44 -30.57 -3.73
C TYR A 128 -18.37 -29.62 -4.29
N VAL A 129 -18.75 -28.74 -5.23
CA VAL A 129 -17.89 -27.75 -5.87
C VAL A 129 -18.18 -26.36 -5.30
N SER A 130 -17.13 -25.60 -5.03
CA SER A 130 -17.22 -24.15 -4.78
C SER A 130 -15.98 -23.44 -5.35
N ILE A 131 -16.04 -22.12 -5.42
CA ILE A 131 -15.02 -21.25 -6.01
C ILE A 131 -14.94 -19.92 -5.26
N THR A 132 -13.76 -19.31 -5.23
CA THR A 132 -13.58 -17.90 -4.84
C THR A 132 -12.73 -17.18 -5.88
N GLY A 133 -12.95 -15.88 -6.05
CA GLY A 133 -12.23 -15.07 -7.02
C GLY A 133 -13.02 -13.83 -7.45
N GLN A 134 -12.32 -12.75 -7.75
CA GLN A 134 -12.93 -11.59 -8.43
C GLN A 134 -13.12 -11.94 -9.91
N ILE A 135 -14.25 -11.56 -10.50
CA ILE A 135 -14.49 -11.68 -11.94
C ILE A 135 -14.17 -10.36 -12.64
N SER A 136 -13.64 -10.42 -13.86
CA SER A 136 -13.45 -9.29 -14.78
C SER A 136 -14.39 -9.37 -15.99
N GLU A 137 -14.54 -8.29 -16.77
CA GLU A 137 -15.44 -8.22 -17.94
C GLU A 137 -15.15 -9.28 -19.03
N ASP A 138 -13.91 -9.76 -19.10
CA ASP A 138 -13.45 -10.79 -20.03
C ASP A 138 -13.61 -12.24 -19.50
N GLY A 139 -14.16 -12.42 -18.29
CA GLY A 139 -14.36 -13.71 -17.65
C GLY A 139 -13.12 -14.30 -16.95
N SER A 140 -12.06 -13.50 -16.75
CA SER A 140 -10.92 -13.89 -15.91
C SER A 140 -11.22 -13.87 -14.42
N ILE A 141 -10.46 -14.68 -13.69
CA ILE A 141 -10.59 -14.87 -12.24
C ILE A 141 -9.35 -14.28 -11.56
N GLY A 142 -9.52 -13.12 -10.92
CA GLY A 142 -8.50 -12.39 -10.19
C GLY A 142 -8.36 -12.83 -8.72
N SER A 143 -7.16 -12.61 -8.17
CA SER A 143 -6.76 -12.94 -6.79
C SER A 143 -7.68 -12.36 -5.72
N VAL A 144 -7.77 -13.03 -4.58
CA VAL A 144 -8.58 -12.58 -3.43
C VAL A 144 -7.89 -12.86 -2.09
N GLY A 145 -8.18 -12.04 -1.08
CA GLY A 145 -7.65 -12.25 0.27
C GLY A 145 -8.21 -13.50 0.96
N GLY A 146 -7.42 -14.04 1.91
CA GLY A 146 -7.80 -15.09 2.84
C GLY A 146 -8.11 -16.46 2.22
N VAL A 147 -7.47 -16.82 1.10
CA VAL A 147 -7.74 -18.09 0.38
C VAL A 147 -7.54 -19.31 1.29
N PHE A 148 -6.53 -19.29 2.17
CA PHE A 148 -6.32 -20.36 3.15
C PHE A 148 -7.53 -20.56 4.08
N LEU A 149 -8.08 -19.48 4.65
CA LEU A 149 -9.25 -19.53 5.54
C LEU A 149 -10.50 -20.00 4.77
N LYS A 150 -10.72 -19.47 3.57
CA LYS A 150 -11.85 -19.84 2.70
C LYS A 150 -11.79 -21.31 2.30
N ALA A 151 -10.63 -21.82 1.90
CA ALA A 151 -10.44 -23.23 1.57
C ALA A 151 -10.68 -24.14 2.79
N LYS A 152 -10.23 -23.72 3.97
CA LYS A 152 -10.49 -24.45 5.22
C LYS A 152 -11.99 -24.52 5.56
N GLU A 153 -12.70 -23.38 5.55
CA GLU A 153 -14.16 -23.36 5.79
C GLU A 153 -14.93 -24.13 4.70
N ALA A 154 -14.46 -24.12 3.45
CA ALA A 154 -15.01 -24.95 2.39
C ALA A 154 -14.90 -26.45 2.72
N HIS A 155 -13.73 -26.90 3.16
CA HIS A 155 -13.55 -28.26 3.68
C HIS A 155 -14.48 -28.56 4.86
N ASP A 156 -14.47 -27.70 5.88
CA ASP A 156 -15.23 -27.88 7.12
C ASP A 156 -16.76 -27.93 6.87
N THR A 157 -17.22 -27.35 5.75
CA THR A 157 -18.62 -27.37 5.30
C THR A 157 -18.95 -28.41 4.22
N GLY A 158 -18.00 -29.31 3.90
CA GLY A 158 -18.24 -30.51 3.08
C GLY A 158 -17.96 -30.36 1.58
N ILE A 159 -17.33 -29.26 1.13
CA ILE A 159 -16.80 -29.13 -0.23
C ILE A 159 -15.64 -30.11 -0.44
N LYS A 160 -15.58 -30.68 -1.64
CA LYS A 160 -14.54 -31.63 -2.05
C LYS A 160 -13.64 -31.07 -3.14
N LEU A 161 -14.16 -30.15 -3.95
CA LEU A 161 -13.42 -29.41 -4.97
C LEU A 161 -13.58 -27.90 -4.72
N PHE A 162 -12.50 -27.23 -4.35
CA PHE A 162 -12.46 -25.79 -4.16
C PHE A 162 -11.56 -25.14 -5.21
N LEU A 163 -12.17 -24.33 -6.07
CA LEU A 163 -11.47 -23.62 -7.14
C LEU A 163 -10.98 -22.27 -6.61
N ILE A 164 -9.72 -21.93 -6.85
CA ILE A 164 -9.08 -20.69 -6.39
C ILE A 164 -8.49 -19.91 -7.56
N PRO A 165 -8.26 -18.59 -7.44
CA PRO A 165 -7.62 -17.82 -8.49
C PRO A 165 -6.20 -18.33 -8.78
N LYS A 166 -5.80 -18.24 -10.04
CA LYS A 166 -4.47 -18.67 -10.45
C LYS A 166 -3.37 -17.76 -9.91
N GLY A 167 -2.37 -18.37 -9.28
CA GLY A 167 -1.27 -17.70 -8.59
C GLY A 167 -1.53 -17.45 -7.11
N ASP A 168 -2.66 -17.91 -6.55
CA ASP A 168 -2.99 -17.82 -5.12
C ASP A 168 -2.72 -19.13 -4.36
N ALA A 169 -2.20 -20.18 -5.01
CA ALA A 169 -1.89 -21.45 -4.35
C ALA A 169 -0.95 -21.31 -3.14
N TYR A 170 0.07 -20.45 -3.20
CA TYR A 170 0.96 -20.21 -2.07
C TYR A 170 0.33 -19.23 -1.08
N GLN A 171 0.11 -19.68 0.16
CA GLN A 171 -0.55 -18.92 1.21
C GLN A 171 0.29 -18.92 2.48
N THR A 172 0.46 -17.75 3.09
CA THR A 172 1.11 -17.61 4.41
C THR A 172 0.07 -17.64 5.51
N TYR A 173 0.22 -18.56 6.47
CA TYR A 173 -0.74 -18.75 7.56
C TYR A 173 -0.03 -18.95 8.91
N ARG A 174 -0.73 -18.62 10.01
CA ARG A 174 -0.25 -18.80 11.39
C ARG A 174 -0.60 -20.19 11.90
N PHE A 175 0.36 -21.11 11.85
CA PHE A 175 0.23 -22.45 12.43
C PHE A 175 0.56 -22.42 13.94
N PRO A 176 0.18 -23.45 14.71
CA PRO A 176 0.52 -23.54 16.14
C PRO A 176 2.03 -23.47 16.45
N ASP A 177 2.87 -23.83 15.48
CA ASP A 177 4.34 -23.78 15.57
C ASP A 177 4.96 -22.62 14.76
N GLY A 178 4.17 -21.60 14.41
CA GLY A 178 4.63 -20.34 13.82
C GLY A 178 4.06 -20.04 12.43
N ILE A 179 4.39 -18.87 11.90
CA ILE A 179 3.94 -18.43 10.57
C ILE A 179 4.74 -19.11 9.46
N LYS A 180 4.05 -19.79 8.55
CA LYS A 180 4.63 -20.53 7.42
C LYS A 180 3.87 -20.27 6.14
N THR A 181 4.58 -20.31 5.01
CA THR A 181 3.98 -20.31 3.67
C THR A 181 3.83 -21.75 3.19
N VAL A 182 2.64 -22.12 2.70
CA VAL A 182 2.32 -23.46 2.19
C VAL A 182 1.69 -23.37 0.80
N ASN A 183 1.94 -24.36 -0.06
CA ASN A 183 1.18 -24.54 -1.30
C ASN A 183 -0.16 -25.22 -0.96
N LEU A 184 -1.29 -24.52 -1.06
CA LEU A 184 -2.63 -25.06 -0.83
C LEU A 184 -2.97 -26.23 -1.74
N VAL A 185 -2.52 -26.22 -3.00
CA VAL A 185 -2.79 -27.29 -3.98
C VAL A 185 -2.22 -28.63 -3.49
N ASP A 186 -1.08 -28.61 -2.79
CA ASP A 186 -0.53 -29.82 -2.16
C ASP A 186 -0.99 -30.01 -0.71
N TYR A 187 -1.21 -28.91 0.02
CA TYR A 187 -1.47 -28.93 1.47
C TYR A 187 -2.90 -29.37 1.77
N ALA A 188 -3.90 -28.81 1.08
CA ALA A 188 -5.31 -29.10 1.35
C ALA A 188 -5.69 -30.56 1.06
N PRO A 189 -5.24 -31.22 -0.04
CA PRO A 189 -5.55 -32.63 -0.25
C PRO A 189 -4.90 -33.53 0.80
N ARG A 190 -3.68 -33.22 1.25
CA ARG A 190 -2.93 -34.03 2.22
C ARG A 190 -3.42 -33.89 3.66
N ASN A 191 -3.86 -32.70 4.07
CA ASN A 191 -4.23 -32.41 5.45
C ASN A 191 -5.74 -32.37 5.68
N TRP A 192 -6.53 -32.06 4.65
CA TRP A 192 -7.98 -31.90 4.72
C TRP A 192 -8.73 -32.87 3.77
N GLY A 193 -8.08 -33.48 2.79
CA GLY A 193 -8.76 -34.24 1.74
C GLY A 193 -9.61 -33.37 0.79
N LEU A 194 -9.41 -32.05 0.84
CA LEU A 194 -10.01 -31.09 -0.08
C LEU A 194 -9.13 -30.97 -1.33
N ILE A 195 -9.68 -31.23 -2.51
CA ILE A 195 -9.00 -30.94 -3.77
C ILE A 195 -9.09 -29.44 -4.03
N VAL A 196 -7.93 -28.79 -4.11
CA VAL A 196 -7.81 -27.36 -4.48
C VAL A 196 -7.21 -27.26 -5.87
N VAL A 197 -7.83 -26.48 -6.75
CA VAL A 197 -7.39 -26.29 -8.14
C VAL A 197 -7.35 -24.80 -8.47
N GLU A 198 -6.22 -24.35 -9.01
CA GLU A 198 -6.08 -23.00 -9.57
C GLU A 198 -6.78 -22.88 -10.92
N VAL A 199 -7.55 -21.81 -11.10
CA VAL A 199 -8.26 -21.48 -12.35
C VAL A 199 -8.00 -20.03 -12.75
N ALA A 200 -7.71 -19.80 -14.03
CA ALA A 200 -7.45 -18.47 -14.59
C ALA A 200 -8.71 -17.73 -15.05
N ASN A 201 -9.77 -18.47 -15.38
CA ASN A 201 -10.98 -17.97 -16.03
C ASN A 201 -12.17 -18.92 -15.83
N ILE A 202 -13.35 -18.49 -16.26
CA ILE A 202 -14.59 -19.27 -16.15
C ILE A 202 -14.59 -20.53 -17.02
N ASP A 203 -13.90 -20.57 -18.17
CA ASP A 203 -13.77 -21.78 -18.99
C ASP A 203 -13.08 -22.92 -18.22
N GLU A 204 -11.96 -22.61 -17.55
CA GLU A 204 -11.25 -23.55 -16.67
C GLU A 204 -12.11 -23.95 -15.47
N ALA A 205 -12.83 -23.00 -14.86
CA ALA A 205 -13.72 -23.27 -13.74
C ALA A 205 -14.86 -24.24 -14.11
N LEU A 206 -15.54 -24.02 -15.25
CA LEU A 206 -16.54 -24.93 -15.80
C LEU A 206 -15.95 -26.32 -16.09
N LYS A 207 -14.78 -26.37 -16.73
CA LYS A 207 -14.08 -27.62 -17.05
C LYS A 207 -13.81 -28.47 -15.81
N TYR A 208 -13.30 -27.89 -14.73
CA TYR A 208 -13.03 -28.65 -13.49
C TYR A 208 -14.31 -28.93 -12.69
N ALA A 209 -15.27 -28.00 -12.64
CA ALA A 209 -16.52 -28.18 -11.91
C ALA A 209 -17.36 -29.36 -12.42
N PHE A 210 -17.27 -29.69 -13.71
CA PHE A 210 -17.94 -30.85 -14.32
C PHE A 210 -17.03 -32.08 -14.54
N MET A 211 -15.78 -32.03 -14.06
CA MET A 211 -14.87 -33.18 -14.12
C MET A 211 -15.20 -34.19 -13.02
N ASP A 212 -15.04 -35.48 -13.33
CA ASP A 212 -15.05 -36.53 -12.31
C ASP A 212 -13.91 -36.27 -11.32
N ILE A 213 -14.27 -36.00 -10.06
CA ILE A 213 -13.32 -35.59 -9.02
C ILE A 213 -12.17 -36.59 -8.80
N ASN A 214 -12.39 -37.88 -9.09
CA ASN A 214 -11.37 -38.93 -8.97
C ASN A 214 -10.39 -38.95 -10.16
N LYS A 215 -10.70 -38.22 -11.23
CA LYS A 215 -9.87 -38.01 -12.43
C LYS A 215 -9.21 -36.64 -12.46
N ILE A 216 -9.48 -35.77 -11.47
CA ILE A 216 -8.71 -34.55 -11.24
C ILE A 216 -7.36 -34.98 -10.66
N ASP A 217 -6.42 -35.29 -11.54
CA ASP A 217 -5.05 -35.56 -11.15
C ASP A 217 -4.33 -34.24 -10.89
N ILE A 218 -4.16 -33.94 -9.60
CA ILE A 218 -3.46 -32.76 -9.11
C ILE A 218 -1.98 -32.79 -9.53
N ASN A 219 -1.42 -33.98 -9.80
CA ASN A 219 -0.01 -34.20 -10.13
C ASN A 219 0.26 -34.47 -11.62
N SER A 220 -0.72 -34.95 -12.41
CA SER A 220 -0.53 -35.21 -13.84
C SER A 220 -1.38 -34.32 -14.74
N LYS A 221 -0.66 -33.47 -15.49
CA LYS A 221 -1.21 -32.57 -16.51
C LYS A 221 -2.31 -31.64 -15.97
N ILE A 222 -1.87 -30.82 -15.01
CA ILE A 222 -2.06 -29.36 -15.09
C ILE A 222 -2.10 -28.96 -16.58
N SER A 223 -3.04 -28.11 -16.97
CA SER A 223 -2.83 -27.30 -18.17
C SER A 223 -1.67 -26.35 -17.84
N GLU A 224 -0.44 -26.82 -18.02
CA GLU A 224 0.79 -26.06 -17.80
C GLU A 224 0.86 -24.92 -18.83
N GLN A 225 0.02 -23.90 -18.62
CA GLN A 225 0.45 -22.52 -18.77
C GLN A 225 1.63 -22.35 -17.84
N LYS A 226 2.81 -22.74 -18.35
CA LYS A 226 4.08 -22.61 -17.66
C LYS A 226 4.19 -21.15 -17.24
N PRO A 227 4.63 -20.85 -16.01
CA PRO A 227 4.95 -19.49 -15.62
C PRO A 227 5.84 -18.88 -16.71
N PHE A 228 5.49 -17.68 -17.18
CA PHE A 228 6.30 -17.02 -18.20
C PHE A 228 7.68 -16.68 -17.60
N VAL A 229 8.66 -17.54 -17.86
CA VAL A 229 10.07 -17.31 -17.53
C VAL A 229 10.71 -16.63 -18.74
N PRO A 230 11.10 -15.35 -18.64
CA PRO A 230 11.65 -14.64 -19.78
C PRO A 230 13.08 -15.08 -20.07
N GLU A 231 13.48 -15.04 -21.35
CA GLU A 231 14.86 -15.32 -21.76
C GLU A 231 15.84 -14.31 -21.16
N LYS A 232 17.02 -14.77 -20.72
CA LYS A 232 18.05 -13.91 -20.12
C LYS A 232 18.56 -12.86 -21.12
N MET A 233 18.37 -11.59 -20.79
CA MET A 233 18.83 -10.47 -21.63
C MET A 233 20.36 -10.25 -21.52
N PRO A 234 21.04 -9.86 -22.62
CA PRO A 234 22.44 -9.39 -22.55
C PRO A 234 22.58 -8.13 -21.70
N LEU A 235 23.46 -8.16 -20.69
CA LEU A 235 23.68 -7.02 -19.81
C LEU A 235 24.60 -5.98 -20.46
N LYS A 236 24.06 -4.80 -20.80
CA LYS A 236 24.86 -3.65 -21.26
C LYS A 236 25.57 -2.96 -20.09
N GLN A 237 26.83 -2.58 -20.26
CA GLN A 237 27.68 -1.99 -19.20
C GLN A 237 27.05 -0.78 -18.48
N LYS A 238 26.28 0.06 -19.20
CA LYS A 238 25.59 1.22 -18.62
C LYS A 238 24.56 0.85 -17.53
N PHE A 239 24.07 -0.38 -17.53
CA PHE A 239 23.14 -0.90 -16.53
C PHE A 239 23.82 -1.51 -15.31
N ASN A 240 25.16 -1.53 -15.21
CA ASN A 240 25.86 -2.07 -14.04
C ASN A 240 25.44 -1.39 -12.73
N VAL A 241 25.24 -0.06 -12.74
CA VAL A 241 24.74 0.70 -11.59
C VAL A 241 23.31 0.26 -11.20
N MET A 242 22.45 0.06 -12.21
CA MET A 242 21.10 -0.46 -11.97
C MET A 242 21.13 -1.91 -11.46
N LYS A 243 22.08 -2.74 -11.91
CA LYS A 243 22.27 -4.14 -11.46
C LYS A 243 22.67 -4.19 -9.99
N GLU A 244 23.62 -3.37 -9.55
CA GLU A 244 23.98 -3.23 -8.14
C GLU A 244 22.78 -2.76 -7.30
N LEU A 245 22.10 -1.71 -7.75
CA LEU A 245 20.97 -1.13 -7.01
C LEU A 245 19.78 -2.10 -6.88
N THR A 246 19.46 -2.84 -7.96
CA THR A 246 18.42 -3.86 -7.95
C THR A 246 18.73 -4.98 -6.96
N LEU A 247 20.00 -5.42 -6.90
CA LEU A 247 20.42 -6.43 -5.92
C LEU A 247 20.23 -5.94 -4.48
N ASN A 248 20.60 -4.68 -4.21
CA ASN A 248 20.41 -4.07 -2.89
C ASN A 248 18.92 -4.03 -2.50
N TYR A 249 18.02 -3.67 -3.42
CA TYR A 249 16.57 -3.69 -3.16
C TYR A 249 16.01 -5.11 -2.91
N ILE A 250 16.53 -6.14 -3.57
CA ILE A 250 16.16 -7.55 -3.31
C ILE A 250 16.62 -7.99 -1.92
N VAL A 251 17.84 -7.62 -1.53
CA VAL A 251 18.40 -7.91 -0.19
C VAL A 251 17.58 -7.22 0.89
N ASP A 252 17.24 -5.94 0.70
CA ASP A 252 16.35 -5.18 1.57
C ASP A 252 14.97 -5.83 1.67
N ALA A 253 14.31 -6.13 0.54
CA ALA A 253 13.00 -6.77 0.54
C ALA A 253 13.00 -8.10 1.31
N ARG A 254 14.04 -8.93 1.15
CA ARG A 254 14.23 -10.17 1.92
C ARG A 254 14.39 -9.91 3.42
N SER A 255 15.14 -8.88 3.80
CA SER A 255 15.33 -8.46 5.19
C SER A 255 14.01 -7.97 5.80
N GLU A 256 13.25 -7.13 5.09
CA GLU A 256 11.97 -6.59 5.54
C GLU A 256 10.91 -7.70 5.65
N ILE A 257 10.87 -8.67 4.72
CA ILE A 257 9.99 -9.84 4.80
C ILE A 257 10.32 -10.71 6.02
N LYS A 258 11.61 -10.89 6.34
CA LYS A 258 12.02 -11.55 7.59
C LYS A 258 11.55 -10.74 8.81
N ASN A 259 11.81 -9.43 8.84
CA ASN A 259 11.39 -8.53 9.92
C ASN A 259 9.86 -8.55 10.13
N ALA A 260 9.08 -8.66 9.05
CA ALA A 260 7.62 -8.76 9.07
C ALA A 260 7.14 -10.10 9.64
N ARG A 261 7.75 -11.22 9.21
CA ARG A 261 7.45 -12.55 9.74
C ARG A 261 7.79 -12.66 11.23
N ASP A 262 8.95 -12.15 11.64
CA ASP A 262 9.37 -12.09 13.05
C ASP A 262 8.39 -11.23 13.87
N ALA A 263 8.01 -10.05 13.37
CA ALA A 263 7.07 -9.15 14.04
C ALA A 263 5.67 -9.75 14.23
N LEU A 264 5.13 -10.46 13.23
CA LEU A 264 3.85 -11.15 13.34
C LEU A 264 3.92 -12.37 14.28
N ASN A 265 5.06 -13.08 14.34
CA ASN A 265 5.26 -14.15 15.32
C ASN A 265 5.25 -13.60 16.76
N ASP A 266 5.93 -12.47 17.00
CA ASP A 266 5.99 -11.77 18.28
C ASP A 266 4.69 -11.04 18.65
N MET A 267 3.73 -10.91 17.73
CA MET A 267 2.46 -10.22 17.93
C MET A 267 1.57 -11.01 18.92
N LYS A 268 1.52 -10.51 20.16
CA LYS A 268 0.76 -11.07 21.29
C LYS A 268 -0.72 -10.70 21.31
N TYR A 269 -1.13 -9.70 20.51
CA TYR A 269 -2.51 -9.27 20.40
C TYR A 269 -3.14 -9.86 19.15
N SER A 270 -4.17 -10.67 19.32
CA SER A 270 -5.08 -11.08 18.25
C SER A 270 -6.29 -10.14 18.24
N GLU A 271 -6.11 -8.90 17.78
CA GLU A 271 -7.23 -8.23 17.11
C GLU A 271 -7.33 -8.89 15.73
N THR A 272 -8.17 -9.93 15.71
CA THR A 272 -8.39 -10.89 14.63
C THR A 272 -8.73 -10.21 13.30
N GLU A 273 -9.30 -9.01 13.37
CA GLU A 273 -9.74 -8.14 12.27
C GLU A 273 -8.66 -7.79 11.23
N ILE A 274 -7.40 -7.63 11.65
CA ILE A 274 -6.33 -7.16 10.75
C ILE A 274 -5.35 -8.29 10.37
N MET A 275 -5.32 -9.39 11.10
CA MET A 275 -4.32 -10.46 10.94
C MET A 275 -4.34 -11.13 9.56
N SER A 276 -5.52 -11.42 9.01
CA SER A 276 -5.69 -12.00 7.67
C SER A 276 -5.09 -11.07 6.59
N SER A 277 -5.44 -9.79 6.64
CA SER A 277 -4.90 -8.76 5.72
C SER A 277 -3.37 -8.61 5.81
N LEU A 278 -2.77 -8.77 6.99
CA LEU A 278 -1.31 -8.73 7.16
C LEU A 278 -0.63 -9.99 6.61
N LEU A 279 -1.26 -11.16 6.75
CA LEU A 279 -0.76 -12.41 6.18
C LEU A 279 -0.89 -12.44 4.65
N ASP A 280 -1.96 -11.88 4.10
CA ASP A 280 -2.15 -11.69 2.66
C ASP A 280 -1.11 -10.71 2.08
N ALA A 281 -0.85 -9.59 2.78
CA ALA A 281 0.19 -8.63 2.40
C ALA A 281 1.61 -9.24 2.47
N LEU A 282 1.89 -10.06 3.49
CA LEU A 282 3.17 -10.79 3.60
C LEU A 282 3.32 -11.87 2.52
N THR A 283 2.23 -12.56 2.16
CA THR A 283 2.20 -13.52 1.05
C THR A 283 2.49 -12.82 -0.28
N SER A 284 1.84 -11.68 -0.51
CA SER A 284 2.07 -10.83 -1.68
C SER A 284 3.51 -10.33 -1.75
N ALA A 285 4.08 -9.91 -0.61
CA ALA A 285 5.48 -9.50 -0.51
C ALA A 285 6.45 -10.65 -0.86
N GLN A 286 6.21 -11.87 -0.38
CA GLN A 286 7.03 -13.04 -0.70
C GLN A 286 6.99 -13.37 -2.19
N LYS A 287 5.79 -13.42 -2.81
CA LYS A 287 5.61 -13.64 -4.25
C LYS A 287 6.37 -12.60 -5.09
N LEU A 288 6.24 -11.31 -4.73
CA LEU A 288 6.96 -10.21 -5.39
C LEU A 288 8.49 -10.28 -5.21
N LEU A 289 8.98 -10.78 -4.06
CA LEU A 289 10.41 -11.05 -3.88
C LEU A 289 10.89 -12.19 -4.79
N ASP A 290 10.11 -13.26 -4.93
CA ASP A 290 10.47 -14.41 -5.75
C ASP A 290 10.51 -14.02 -7.24
N ASP A 291 9.51 -13.26 -7.71
CA ASP A 291 9.51 -12.59 -9.02
C ASP A 291 10.74 -11.69 -9.20
N ALA A 292 11.08 -10.88 -8.19
CA ALA A 292 12.24 -9.99 -8.26
C ALA A 292 13.56 -10.76 -8.44
N ASN A 293 13.74 -11.90 -7.74
CA ASN A 293 14.91 -12.76 -7.91
C ASN A 293 14.96 -13.38 -9.31
N MET A 294 13.85 -13.91 -9.83
CA MET A 294 13.77 -14.46 -11.18
C MET A 294 14.13 -13.41 -12.25
N LEU A 295 13.50 -12.24 -12.17
CA LEU A 295 13.71 -11.14 -13.12
C LEU A 295 15.14 -10.59 -13.03
N TYR A 296 15.75 -10.60 -11.84
CA TYR A 296 17.16 -10.22 -11.65
C TYR A 296 18.10 -11.16 -12.41
N GLU A 297 17.92 -12.47 -12.26
CA GLU A 297 18.75 -13.46 -12.94
C GLU A 297 18.62 -13.41 -14.47
N MET A 298 17.44 -13.03 -14.97
CA MET A 298 17.18 -12.81 -16.40
C MET A 298 17.57 -11.40 -16.90
N ASN A 299 18.15 -10.55 -16.04
CA ASN A 299 18.56 -9.16 -16.33
C ASN A 299 17.43 -8.17 -16.67
N TYR A 300 16.19 -8.45 -16.24
CA TYR A 300 15.06 -7.50 -16.29
C TYR A 300 15.09 -6.55 -15.08
N LEU A 301 16.10 -5.69 -15.05
CA LEU A 301 16.51 -4.97 -13.83
C LEU A 301 15.45 -3.98 -13.31
N TYR A 302 14.74 -3.29 -14.20
CA TYR A 302 13.65 -2.41 -13.79
C TYR A 302 12.46 -3.19 -13.23
N SER A 303 12.01 -4.24 -13.94
CA SER A 303 10.95 -5.15 -13.47
C SER A 303 11.28 -5.70 -12.08
N SER A 304 12.50 -6.21 -11.93
CA SER A 304 13.03 -6.78 -10.69
C SER A 304 13.10 -5.75 -9.55
N ALA A 305 13.62 -4.55 -9.81
CA ALA A 305 13.67 -3.46 -8.84
C ALA A 305 12.27 -3.00 -8.40
N ASN A 306 11.30 -2.96 -9.33
CA ASN A 306 9.92 -2.62 -9.03
C ASN A 306 9.25 -3.67 -8.14
N SER A 307 9.39 -4.97 -8.46
CA SER A 307 8.84 -6.04 -7.62
C SER A 307 9.49 -6.05 -6.22
N ALA A 308 10.81 -5.88 -6.13
CA ALA A 308 11.51 -5.75 -4.84
C ALA A 308 11.07 -4.51 -4.03
N PHE A 309 10.84 -3.38 -4.70
CA PHE A 309 10.31 -2.16 -4.08
C PHE A 309 8.93 -2.40 -3.46
N VAL A 310 7.98 -2.96 -4.22
CA VAL A 310 6.62 -3.24 -3.71
C VAL A 310 6.67 -4.29 -2.60
N ALA A 311 7.46 -5.36 -2.76
CA ALA A 311 7.69 -6.38 -1.73
C ALA A 311 8.16 -5.77 -0.41
N SER A 312 9.19 -4.91 -0.46
CA SER A 312 9.72 -4.24 0.73
C SER A 312 8.71 -3.28 1.38
N THR A 313 7.82 -2.67 0.58
CA THR A 313 6.80 -1.74 1.04
C THR A 313 5.67 -2.47 1.78
N TYR A 314 5.19 -3.59 1.21
CA TYR A 314 4.21 -4.46 1.86
C TYR A 314 4.78 -5.10 3.13
N ALA A 315 6.04 -5.54 3.11
CA ALA A 315 6.68 -6.12 4.27
C ALA A 315 6.89 -5.09 5.40
N ARG A 316 7.29 -3.85 5.10
CA ARG A 316 7.34 -2.77 6.10
C ARG A 316 5.98 -2.47 6.70
N PHE A 317 4.96 -2.31 5.86
CA PHE A 317 3.57 -2.14 6.32
C PHE A 317 3.20 -3.23 7.33
N VAL A 318 3.44 -4.51 6.99
CA VAL A 318 3.17 -5.63 7.90
C VAL A 318 3.97 -5.52 9.21
N ALA A 319 5.28 -5.28 9.11
CA ALA A 319 6.18 -5.23 10.28
C ALA A 319 5.85 -4.07 11.24
N ASP A 320 5.58 -2.89 10.71
CA ASP A 320 5.35 -1.68 11.50
C ASP A 320 3.97 -1.70 12.18
N VAL A 321 2.97 -2.26 11.51
CA VAL A 321 1.64 -2.53 12.08
C VAL A 321 1.72 -3.57 13.20
N ALA A 322 2.38 -4.71 12.96
CA ALA A 322 2.52 -5.76 13.96
C ALA A 322 3.28 -5.28 15.23
N LYS A 323 4.30 -4.42 15.05
CA LYS A 323 5.06 -3.81 16.15
C LYS A 323 4.30 -2.68 16.86
N ASN A 324 3.45 -1.94 16.15
CA ASN A 324 2.77 -0.75 16.66
C ASN A 324 1.25 -0.78 16.35
N PRO A 325 0.44 -1.64 17.01
CA PRO A 325 -1.01 -1.71 16.75
C PRO A 325 -1.75 -0.37 16.90
N ALA A 326 -1.23 0.57 17.70
CA ALA A 326 -1.76 1.94 17.82
C ALA A 326 -1.65 2.79 16.53
N LEU A 327 -1.04 2.28 15.46
CA LEU A 327 -1.16 2.82 14.11
C LEU A 327 -2.58 2.68 13.53
N PHE A 328 -3.37 1.72 14.05
CA PHE A 328 -4.77 1.49 13.66
C PHE A 328 -5.81 2.22 14.52
N GLU A 329 -5.40 3.05 15.49
CA GLU A 329 -6.34 3.94 16.18
C GLU A 329 -6.76 5.12 15.26
N PRO A 330 -8.06 5.46 15.16
CA PRO A 330 -8.50 6.73 14.59
C PRO A 330 -7.77 7.89 15.29
N ASP A 331 -7.22 8.82 14.50
CA ASP A 331 -6.31 9.89 14.94
C ASP A 331 -4.97 9.42 15.53
N SER A 332 -4.41 8.29 15.06
CA SER A 332 -3.09 7.78 15.49
C SER A 332 -2.00 8.87 15.55
N GLU A 333 -1.59 9.20 16.78
CA GLU A 333 -0.53 10.17 17.05
C GLU A 333 0.84 9.67 16.58
N ILE A 334 1.06 8.35 16.52
CA ILE A 334 2.29 7.74 16.01
C ILE A 334 2.42 8.04 14.51
N LEU A 335 1.37 7.77 13.73
CA LEU A 335 1.33 8.04 12.29
C LEU A 335 1.53 9.52 11.97
N ASN A 336 0.95 10.42 12.77
CA ASN A 336 1.17 11.86 12.64
C ASN A 336 2.64 12.26 12.87
N LEU A 337 3.32 11.69 13.88
CA LEU A 337 4.74 11.95 14.13
C LEU A 337 5.64 11.40 13.03
N TRP A 338 5.29 10.23 12.50
CA TRP A 338 5.99 9.62 11.37
C TRP A 338 5.86 10.48 10.12
N LYS A 339 4.65 10.99 9.84
CA LYS A 339 4.39 11.97 8.76
C LYS A 339 5.22 13.25 8.95
N GLU A 340 5.21 13.86 10.14
CA GLU A 340 6.01 15.05 10.43
C GLU A 340 7.52 14.81 10.24
N ALA A 341 8.05 13.69 10.74
CA ALA A 341 9.46 13.33 10.63
C ALA A 341 9.89 13.01 9.19
N LEU A 342 9.04 12.35 8.41
CA LEU A 342 9.29 12.07 6.99
C LEU A 342 9.20 13.34 6.14
N SER A 343 8.27 14.25 6.44
CA SER A 343 8.20 15.58 5.81
C SER A 343 9.48 16.39 6.01
N GLU A 344 10.04 16.40 7.23
CA GLU A 344 11.33 17.07 7.50
C GLU A 344 12.49 16.46 6.72
N LYS A 345 12.53 15.12 6.60
CA LYS A 345 13.52 14.40 5.79
C LYS A 345 13.38 14.72 4.30
N ILE A 346 12.15 14.76 3.79
CA ILE A 346 11.83 15.11 2.41
C ILE A 346 12.32 16.53 2.08
N GLU A 347 12.02 17.52 2.92
CA GLU A 347 12.49 18.90 2.70
C GLU A 347 14.03 19.00 2.69
N LYS A 348 14.73 18.31 3.60
CA LYS A 348 16.20 18.26 3.58
C LYS A 348 16.75 17.68 2.26
N GLN A 349 16.16 16.59 1.77
CA GLN A 349 16.55 15.98 0.50
C GLN A 349 16.27 16.89 -0.70
N LYS A 350 15.14 17.61 -0.69
CA LYS A 350 14.79 18.59 -1.72
C LYS A 350 15.79 19.75 -1.81
N GLN A 351 16.40 20.18 -0.70
CA GLN A 351 17.47 21.18 -0.73
C GLN A 351 18.76 20.64 -1.38
N LEU A 352 19.16 19.40 -1.06
CA LEU A 352 20.33 18.76 -1.69
C LEU A 352 20.13 18.62 -3.21
N LEU A 353 18.94 18.20 -3.65
CA LEU A 353 18.58 18.04 -5.06
C LEU A 353 18.45 19.36 -5.86
N LYS A 354 18.37 20.50 -5.17
CA LYS A 354 18.38 21.85 -5.79
C LYS A 354 19.80 22.40 -6.02
N SER A 355 20.83 21.78 -5.45
CA SER A 355 22.17 22.40 -5.36
C SER A 355 23.01 22.35 -6.65
N PHE A 356 22.69 21.45 -7.60
CA PHE A 356 23.45 21.27 -8.84
C PHE A 356 22.61 20.72 -10.01
N TYR A 357 23.18 20.83 -11.22
CA TYR A 357 22.85 20.09 -12.42
C TYR A 357 24.07 19.30 -12.92
N THR A 358 23.85 18.34 -13.80
CA THR A 358 24.86 17.48 -14.45
C THR A 358 24.27 17.01 -15.79
N LEU A 359 25.11 16.82 -16.81
CA LEU A 359 24.76 16.12 -18.05
C LEU A 359 25.14 14.63 -17.95
N GLU A 360 26.32 14.31 -17.38
CA GLU A 360 26.83 12.95 -17.18
C GLU A 360 25.85 12.04 -16.40
N ARG A 361 25.16 12.59 -15.39
CA ARG A 361 24.20 11.86 -14.54
C ARG A 361 22.82 12.51 -14.52
N LEU A 362 22.45 13.27 -15.55
CA LEU A 362 21.16 13.96 -15.64
C LEU A 362 19.97 13.05 -15.27
N GLU A 363 19.89 11.89 -15.92
CA GLU A 363 18.78 10.95 -15.74
C GLU A 363 18.67 10.43 -14.30
N TRP A 364 19.79 10.26 -13.59
CA TRP A 364 19.77 9.91 -12.17
C TRP A 364 19.35 11.08 -11.28
N LEU A 365 19.82 12.30 -11.58
CA LEU A 365 19.45 13.51 -10.84
C LEU A 365 17.96 13.82 -10.97
N THR A 366 17.43 13.85 -12.20
CA THR A 366 16.01 14.15 -12.42
C THR A 366 15.12 13.02 -11.90
N ALA A 367 15.53 11.74 -12.00
CA ALA A 367 14.80 10.66 -11.32
C ALA A 367 14.83 10.79 -9.79
N ALA A 368 15.95 11.21 -9.18
CA ALA A 368 16.01 11.47 -7.75
C ALA A 368 15.02 12.58 -7.32
N LYS A 369 14.89 13.64 -8.15
CA LYS A 369 13.90 14.69 -7.97
C LYS A 369 12.46 14.19 -8.18
N GLN A 370 12.18 13.40 -9.22
CA GLN A 370 10.86 12.76 -9.43
C GLN A 370 10.46 11.96 -8.19
N ARG A 371 11.34 11.08 -7.69
CA ARG A 371 11.05 10.20 -6.55
C ARG A 371 10.81 10.97 -5.25
N ILE A 372 11.50 12.09 -5.00
CA ILE A 372 11.20 12.92 -3.82
C ILE A 372 9.88 13.70 -3.94
N THR A 373 9.51 14.14 -5.15
CA THR A 373 8.19 14.73 -5.39
C THR A 373 7.08 13.69 -5.24
N TRP A 374 7.29 12.45 -5.70
CA TRP A 374 6.35 11.34 -5.49
C TRP A 374 6.19 11.03 -4.00
N ALA A 375 7.29 11.05 -3.23
CA ALA A 375 7.24 10.92 -1.78
C ALA A 375 6.41 12.04 -1.12
N GLU A 376 6.60 13.29 -1.54
CA GLU A 376 5.81 14.45 -1.06
C GLU A 376 4.33 14.34 -1.40
N VAL A 377 3.99 13.99 -2.64
CA VAL A 377 2.58 13.83 -3.10
C VAL A 377 1.89 12.69 -2.34
N SER A 378 2.53 11.53 -2.19
CA SER A 378 2.00 10.41 -1.39
C SER A 378 1.87 10.76 0.10
N LEU A 379 2.78 11.56 0.67
CA LEU A 379 2.66 11.99 2.06
C LEU A 379 1.50 12.99 2.27
N ASN A 380 1.25 13.84 1.28
CA ASN A 380 0.17 14.82 1.30
C ASN A 380 -1.21 14.20 0.99
N SER A 381 -1.28 13.08 0.27
CA SER A 381 -2.55 12.39 0.00
C SER A 381 -3.18 11.76 1.24
N MET A 382 -2.39 11.49 2.30
CA MET A 382 -2.87 11.00 3.60
C MET A 382 -3.98 11.87 4.22
N ASP A 383 -4.01 13.18 3.93
CA ASP A 383 -5.04 14.09 4.43
C ASP A 383 -6.35 14.03 3.62
N LYS A 384 -6.31 13.44 2.42
CA LYS A 384 -7.45 13.25 1.50
C LYS A 384 -8.08 11.85 1.61
N THR A 385 -7.29 10.83 1.97
CA THR A 385 -7.74 9.42 2.09
C THR A 385 -8.71 9.21 3.25
N SER A 386 -9.75 8.40 3.04
CA SER A 386 -10.83 8.16 4.00
C SER A 386 -10.48 7.08 5.03
N THR A 387 -9.83 5.99 4.63
CA THR A 387 -9.50 4.87 5.52
C THR A 387 -8.10 5.01 6.15
N LEU A 388 -7.91 4.34 7.29
CA LEU A 388 -6.61 4.33 7.98
C LEU A 388 -5.58 3.43 7.29
N VAL A 389 -6.04 2.36 6.63
CA VAL A 389 -5.20 1.47 5.81
C VAL A 389 -4.61 2.23 4.61
N GLU A 390 -5.40 3.07 3.93
CA GLU A 390 -4.90 3.95 2.87
C GLU A 390 -3.87 4.96 3.39
N LYS A 391 -4.10 5.58 4.54
CA LYS A 391 -3.14 6.51 5.17
C LYS A 391 -1.79 5.83 5.47
N LEU A 392 -1.82 4.61 6.01
CA LEU A 392 -0.62 3.82 6.28
C LEU A 392 0.09 3.39 5.00
N ARG A 393 -0.64 2.93 3.98
CA ARG A 393 -0.06 2.61 2.66
C ARG A 393 0.58 3.83 2.02
N ALA A 394 -0.09 4.98 2.02
CA ALA A 394 0.42 6.24 1.47
C ALA A 394 1.71 6.70 2.19
N TYR A 395 1.78 6.55 3.53
CA TYR A 395 3.00 6.77 4.29
C TYR A 395 4.14 5.82 3.89
N GLU A 396 3.88 4.51 3.78
CA GLU A 396 4.93 3.55 3.40
C GLU A 396 5.42 3.73 1.96
N PHE A 397 4.54 4.06 1.02
CA PHE A 397 4.97 4.46 -0.33
C PHE A 397 5.81 5.74 -0.28
N ALA A 398 5.42 6.76 0.50
CA ALA A 398 6.21 7.98 0.64
C ALA A 398 7.61 7.72 1.24
N ASN A 399 7.69 6.90 2.30
CA ASN A 399 8.93 6.47 2.95
C ASN A 399 9.84 5.72 1.96
N SER A 400 9.25 4.86 1.14
CA SER A 400 9.97 4.05 0.16
C SER A 400 10.45 4.88 -1.03
N TRP A 401 9.65 5.84 -1.51
CA TRP A 401 10.08 6.79 -2.54
C TRP A 401 11.17 7.76 -2.05
N TYR A 402 11.12 8.18 -0.79
CA TYR A 402 12.18 8.94 -0.14
C TYR A 402 13.52 8.18 -0.17
N LYS A 403 13.53 6.91 0.23
CA LYS A 403 14.72 6.05 0.18
C LYS A 403 15.33 5.97 -1.23
N ILE A 404 14.52 5.68 -2.26
CA ILE A 404 14.99 5.63 -3.66
C ILE A 404 15.59 6.97 -4.12
N SER A 405 15.01 8.10 -3.69
CA SER A 405 15.56 9.42 -4.00
C SER A 405 16.98 9.61 -3.44
N GLN A 406 17.27 9.09 -2.24
CA GLN A 406 18.60 9.13 -1.65
C GLN A 406 19.60 8.29 -2.46
N ASP A 407 19.21 7.09 -2.88
CA ASP A 407 20.09 6.21 -3.66
C ASP A 407 20.37 6.76 -5.06
N PHE A 408 19.34 7.30 -5.74
CA PHE A 408 19.53 7.99 -7.03
C PHE A 408 20.35 9.28 -6.89
N TYR A 409 20.17 10.05 -5.81
CA TYR A 409 21.00 11.23 -5.50
C TYR A 409 22.46 10.83 -5.31
N ASN A 410 22.73 9.76 -4.56
CA ASN A 410 24.08 9.25 -4.33
C ASN A 410 24.78 8.80 -5.63
N ILE A 411 24.04 8.38 -6.66
CA ILE A 411 24.58 8.11 -8.01
C ILE A 411 24.81 9.42 -8.79
N ALA A 412 23.90 10.38 -8.66
CA ALA A 412 23.97 11.66 -9.37
C ALA A 412 25.09 12.58 -8.86
N VAL A 413 25.34 12.59 -7.54
CA VAL A 413 26.33 13.46 -6.90
C VAL A 413 27.77 13.06 -7.25
N ASP A 414 27.99 11.82 -7.71
CA ASP A 414 29.27 11.33 -8.24
C ASP A 414 29.57 11.77 -9.69
N ALA A 415 28.71 12.58 -10.30
CA ALA A 415 29.01 13.24 -11.57
C ALA A 415 30.26 14.13 -11.50
N ARG A 416 31.05 14.16 -12.57
CA ARG A 416 32.26 15.00 -12.68
C ARG A 416 31.97 16.39 -13.22
N ASP A 417 30.84 16.55 -13.91
CA ASP A 417 30.40 17.77 -14.60
C ASP A 417 29.36 18.57 -13.81
N LYS A 418 29.43 18.58 -12.47
CA LYS A 418 28.45 19.29 -11.63
C LYS A 418 28.54 20.80 -11.86
N PHE A 419 27.41 21.45 -12.14
CA PHE A 419 27.33 22.91 -12.35
C PHE A 419 26.08 23.55 -11.72
N GLN A 420 26.13 24.86 -11.51
CA GLN A 420 24.97 25.71 -11.27
C GLN A 420 24.60 26.47 -12.55
N GLY A 421 23.31 26.77 -12.71
CA GLY A 421 22.78 27.50 -13.85
C GLY A 421 21.26 27.64 -13.78
N THR A 422 20.71 28.52 -14.61
CA THR A 422 19.26 28.78 -14.71
C THR A 422 18.77 28.31 -16.08
N PRO A 423 18.44 27.02 -16.26
CA PRO A 423 18.01 26.50 -17.56
C PRO A 423 16.63 27.03 -17.95
N ASN A 424 16.47 27.42 -19.22
CA ASN A 424 15.22 27.98 -19.75
C ASN A 424 14.16 26.89 -20.06
N LEU A 425 13.82 26.09 -19.06
CA LEU A 425 12.88 24.97 -19.17
C LEU A 425 11.43 25.37 -18.84
N LYS A 426 11.18 26.56 -18.29
CA LYS A 426 9.88 26.94 -17.71
C LYS A 426 8.71 26.88 -18.69
N GLU A 427 8.88 27.44 -19.89
CA GLU A 427 7.82 27.46 -20.89
C GLU A 427 7.60 26.09 -21.53
N ILE A 428 8.67 25.30 -21.68
CA ILE A 428 8.60 23.91 -22.14
C ILE A 428 7.81 23.08 -21.11
N ALA A 429 8.14 23.21 -19.82
CA ALA A 429 7.43 22.54 -18.73
C ALA A 429 5.96 22.95 -18.62
N ARG A 430 5.64 24.23 -18.85
CA ARG A 430 4.25 24.70 -18.90
C ARG A 430 3.47 24.03 -20.03
N GLN A 431 4.04 23.93 -21.22
CA GLN A 431 3.36 23.28 -22.35
C GLN A 431 3.14 21.79 -22.06
N TYR A 432 4.18 21.08 -21.63
CA TYR A 432 4.07 19.66 -21.25
C TYR A 432 3.01 19.44 -20.17
N LEU A 433 2.95 20.29 -19.14
CA LEU A 433 1.92 20.22 -18.09
C LEU A 433 0.51 20.45 -18.64
N LEU A 434 0.32 21.47 -19.49
CA LEU A 434 -0.98 21.74 -20.13
C LEU A 434 -1.45 20.54 -20.98
N ASP A 435 -0.54 19.97 -21.77
CA ASP A 435 -0.83 18.80 -22.61
C ASP A 435 -1.25 17.59 -21.75
N ALA A 436 -0.54 17.36 -20.64
CA ALA A 436 -0.85 16.29 -19.69
C ALA A 436 -2.15 16.51 -18.90
N GLU A 437 -2.48 17.75 -18.54
CA GLU A 437 -3.77 18.09 -17.90
C GLU A 437 -4.95 17.88 -18.85
N ASN A 438 -4.83 18.30 -20.12
CA ASN A 438 -5.84 18.06 -21.15
C ASN A 438 -6.02 16.55 -21.42
N CYS A 439 -4.91 15.80 -21.47
CA CYS A 439 -4.89 14.35 -21.61
C CYS A 439 -5.64 13.66 -20.46
N ASN A 440 -5.31 14.00 -19.21
CA ASN A 440 -5.99 13.47 -18.02
C ASN A 440 -7.48 13.85 -17.96
N ALA A 441 -7.84 15.06 -18.37
CA ALA A 441 -9.24 15.53 -18.39
C ALA A 441 -10.12 14.83 -19.45
N SER A 442 -9.51 14.09 -20.39
CA SER A 442 -10.24 13.30 -21.39
C SER A 442 -10.57 11.87 -20.95
N LEU A 443 -10.02 11.41 -19.82
CA LEU A 443 -10.27 10.08 -19.26
C LEU A 443 -11.48 10.10 -18.33
N GLU A 444 -12.42 9.16 -18.49
CA GLU A 444 -13.59 9.06 -17.60
C GLU A 444 -13.19 8.65 -16.17
N ASN A 445 -12.25 7.72 -16.03
CA ASN A 445 -11.68 7.26 -14.77
C ASN A 445 -10.14 7.13 -14.92
N PRO A 446 -9.36 8.18 -14.65
CA PRO A 446 -7.90 8.11 -14.74
C PRO A 446 -7.31 7.19 -13.68
N ASP A 447 -6.32 6.38 -14.09
CA ASP A 447 -5.58 5.47 -13.21
C ASP A 447 -4.83 6.20 -12.07
N GLU A 448 -4.54 5.48 -10.98
CA GLU A 448 -3.84 6.05 -9.81
C GLU A 448 -2.42 6.52 -10.17
N ASP A 449 -1.68 5.84 -11.05
CA ASP A 449 -0.36 6.27 -11.50
C ASP A 449 -0.43 7.53 -12.37
N ILE A 450 -1.45 7.65 -13.24
CA ILE A 450 -1.72 8.88 -14.01
C ILE A 450 -1.98 10.03 -13.04
N THR A 451 -2.87 9.83 -12.07
CA THR A 451 -3.24 10.82 -11.06
C THR A 451 -2.04 11.24 -10.21
N ARG A 452 -1.22 10.30 -9.77
CA ARG A 452 0.03 10.56 -9.01
C ARG A 452 1.03 11.36 -9.82
N ARG A 453 1.22 11.03 -11.11
CA ARG A 453 2.20 11.72 -11.97
C ARG A 453 1.75 13.13 -12.33
N ILE A 454 0.46 13.38 -12.56
CA ILE A 454 -0.02 14.75 -12.83
C ILE A 454 0.07 15.63 -11.57
N ASP A 455 -0.24 15.09 -10.38
CA ASP A 455 -0.05 15.81 -9.11
C ASP A 455 1.44 16.09 -8.83
N SER A 456 2.33 15.15 -9.16
CA SER A 456 3.78 15.36 -9.11
C SER A 456 4.27 16.43 -10.09
N ALA A 457 3.81 16.40 -11.35
CA ALA A 457 4.19 17.39 -12.35
C ALA A 457 3.81 18.83 -11.95
N LYS A 458 2.61 18.99 -11.34
CA LYS A 458 2.14 20.24 -10.72
C LYS A 458 3.03 20.67 -9.56
N ALA A 459 3.24 19.80 -8.58
CA ALA A 459 4.06 20.09 -7.41
C ALA A 459 5.52 20.46 -7.78
N ALA A 460 6.09 19.78 -8.77
CA ALA A 460 7.40 20.09 -9.31
C ALA A 460 7.44 21.46 -10.02
N PHE A 461 6.39 21.84 -10.75
CA PHE A 461 6.32 23.11 -11.47
C PHE A 461 6.31 24.30 -10.51
N GLU A 462 5.52 24.21 -9.43
CA GLU A 462 5.49 25.21 -8.35
C GLU A 462 6.86 25.37 -7.67
N GLN A 463 7.63 24.29 -7.58
CA GLN A 463 8.98 24.27 -6.97
C GLN A 463 10.10 24.73 -7.92
N GLY A 464 9.80 25.02 -9.18
CA GLY A 464 10.78 25.36 -10.22
C GLY A 464 11.56 24.16 -10.77
N TRP A 465 11.12 22.93 -10.50
CA TRP A 465 11.69 21.69 -11.01
C TRP A 465 11.13 21.33 -12.38
N TYR A 466 11.40 22.21 -13.34
CA TYR A 466 10.88 22.12 -14.69
C TYR A 466 11.36 20.86 -15.44
N ASP A 467 12.52 20.30 -15.09
CA ASP A 467 12.98 19.00 -15.59
C ASP A 467 12.08 17.84 -15.13
N VAL A 468 11.64 17.84 -13.87
CA VAL A 468 10.69 16.86 -13.34
C VAL A 468 9.30 17.03 -13.96
N THR A 469 8.79 18.26 -14.03
CA THR A 469 7.48 18.52 -14.67
C THR A 469 7.45 17.99 -16.10
N ILE A 470 8.50 18.23 -16.89
CA ILE A 470 8.58 17.75 -18.27
C ILE A 470 8.51 16.20 -18.31
N LEU A 471 9.28 15.48 -17.49
CA LEU A 471 9.27 14.01 -17.51
C LEU A 471 7.99 13.37 -16.96
N ASP A 472 7.42 13.89 -15.88
CA ASP A 472 6.19 13.35 -15.30
C ASP A 472 4.98 13.64 -16.23
N SER A 473 4.91 14.83 -16.82
CA SER A 473 3.90 15.15 -17.83
C SER A 473 4.05 14.34 -19.13
N ALA A 474 5.28 14.13 -19.60
CA ALA A 474 5.56 13.24 -20.74
C ALA A 474 5.11 11.79 -20.44
N SER A 475 5.33 11.32 -19.21
CA SER A 475 4.83 10.02 -18.77
C SER A 475 3.30 9.97 -18.77
N VAL A 476 2.61 10.99 -18.25
CA VAL A 476 1.13 11.09 -18.29
C VAL A 476 0.62 11.02 -19.72
N LYS A 477 1.20 11.81 -20.64
CA LYS A 477 0.85 11.79 -22.07
C LYS A 477 0.94 10.39 -22.66
N GLY A 478 2.06 9.69 -22.41
CA GLY A 478 2.22 8.31 -22.87
C GLY A 478 1.18 7.34 -22.29
N LEU A 479 0.79 7.52 -21.03
CA LEU A 479 -0.24 6.70 -20.39
C LEU A 479 -1.64 6.92 -20.99
N CYS A 480 -2.15 8.16 -21.14
CA CYS A 480 -3.48 8.34 -21.76
C CYS A 480 -3.50 7.99 -23.26
N GLU A 481 -2.41 8.19 -24.01
CA GLU A 481 -2.31 7.67 -25.38
C GLU A 481 -2.47 6.14 -25.42
N SER A 482 -1.82 5.42 -24.50
CA SER A 482 -1.95 3.97 -24.41
C SER A 482 -3.36 3.52 -24.03
N GLU A 483 -4.06 4.26 -23.16
CA GLU A 483 -5.43 3.94 -22.74
C GLU A 483 -6.43 4.13 -23.90
N SER A 484 -6.26 5.20 -24.69
CA SER A 484 -7.06 5.47 -25.89
C SER A 484 -6.88 4.37 -26.96
N ILE A 485 -5.65 3.92 -27.17
CA ILE A 485 -5.34 2.83 -28.11
C ILE A 485 -5.86 1.48 -27.58
N TYR A 486 -5.70 1.19 -26.29
CA TYR A 486 -6.20 -0.02 -25.65
C TYR A 486 -7.72 -0.14 -25.80
N SER A 487 -8.45 0.94 -25.51
CA SER A 487 -9.91 1.00 -25.55
C SER A 487 -10.51 0.86 -26.97
N SER A 488 -9.69 0.95 -28.02
CA SER A 488 -10.12 0.98 -29.42
C SER A 488 -9.71 -0.23 -30.26
N LYS A 489 -8.98 -1.20 -29.69
CA LYS A 489 -8.38 -2.33 -30.44
C LYS A 489 -8.60 -3.68 -29.77
N GLN A 490 -8.66 -4.73 -30.59
CA GLN A 490 -8.65 -6.11 -30.09
C GLN A 490 -7.22 -6.55 -29.71
N LEU A 491 -7.11 -7.56 -28.84
CA LEU A 491 -5.83 -8.09 -28.35
C LEU A 491 -4.82 -8.39 -29.46
N SER A 492 -5.25 -9.04 -30.55
CA SER A 492 -4.40 -9.36 -31.70
C SER A 492 -3.85 -8.11 -32.42
N GLU A 493 -4.63 -7.03 -32.46
CA GLU A 493 -4.23 -5.74 -33.04
C GLU A 493 -3.29 -4.96 -32.11
N LEU A 494 -3.49 -5.09 -30.79
CA LEU A 494 -2.60 -4.53 -29.77
C LEU A 494 -1.21 -5.19 -29.81
N VAL A 495 -1.15 -6.53 -29.85
CA VAL A 495 0.10 -7.29 -30.03
C VAL A 495 0.83 -6.85 -31.31
N LYS A 496 0.13 -6.79 -32.45
CA LYS A 496 0.73 -6.31 -33.70
C LYS A 496 1.25 -4.88 -33.60
N THR A 497 0.51 -4.00 -32.91
CA THR A 497 0.95 -2.61 -32.67
C THR A 497 2.25 -2.55 -31.86
N LEU A 498 2.41 -3.45 -30.88
CA LEU A 498 3.63 -3.56 -30.07
C LEU A 498 4.83 -4.11 -30.86
N GLU A 499 4.59 -5.11 -31.70
CA GLU A 499 5.61 -5.70 -32.59
C GLU A 499 6.19 -4.67 -33.58
N GLU A 500 5.39 -3.70 -34.02
CA GLU A 500 5.84 -2.58 -34.85
C GLU A 500 6.49 -1.45 -34.00
N LYS A 501 5.90 -1.10 -32.85
CA LYS A 501 6.31 0.06 -32.04
C LYS A 501 7.60 -0.16 -31.25
N ASN A 502 7.77 -1.31 -30.60
CA ASN A 502 8.94 -1.55 -29.73
C ASN A 502 10.29 -1.51 -30.49
N PRO A 503 10.43 -2.11 -31.69
CA PRO A 503 11.63 -1.96 -32.51
C PRO A 503 11.88 -0.52 -33.00
N ALA A 504 10.82 0.25 -33.27
CA ALA A 504 10.95 1.65 -33.66
C ALA A 504 11.51 2.52 -32.52
N ILE A 505 11.02 2.33 -31.29
CA ILE A 505 11.54 2.99 -30.09
C ILE A 505 12.98 2.54 -29.81
N ARG A 506 13.28 1.24 -29.96
CA ARG A 506 14.64 0.70 -29.80
C ARG A 506 15.64 1.43 -30.68
N LYS A 507 15.34 1.56 -31.98
CA LYS A 507 16.16 2.29 -32.96
C LYS A 507 16.29 3.78 -32.63
N LYS A 508 15.24 4.40 -32.05
CA LYS A 508 15.25 5.79 -31.59
C LYS A 508 16.22 5.97 -30.42
N ILE A 509 16.14 5.10 -29.41
CA ILE A 509 17.00 5.10 -28.21
C ILE A 509 18.47 4.83 -28.56
N GLU A 510 18.75 3.98 -29.56
CA GLU A 510 20.11 3.69 -30.02
C GLU A 510 20.87 4.91 -30.56
N SER A 511 20.18 6.03 -30.86
CA SER A 511 20.83 7.30 -31.22
C SER A 511 21.52 8.01 -30.04
N ASP A 512 21.15 7.71 -28.79
CA ASP A 512 21.83 8.19 -27.59
C ASP A 512 22.16 7.00 -26.66
N ALA A 513 23.37 6.48 -26.81
CA ALA A 513 23.89 5.39 -26.01
C ALA A 513 23.88 5.67 -24.49
N SER A 514 23.85 6.93 -24.05
CA SER A 514 23.82 7.31 -22.63
C SER A 514 22.45 7.12 -21.97
N THR A 515 21.38 6.96 -22.76
CA THR A 515 20.00 6.80 -22.28
C THR A 515 19.85 5.62 -21.32
N ILE A 516 19.20 5.83 -20.17
CA ILE A 516 18.96 4.79 -19.16
C ILE A 516 17.47 4.52 -18.99
N TRP A 517 16.67 5.51 -18.57
CA TRP A 517 15.30 5.23 -18.12
C TRP A 517 14.37 4.82 -19.25
N ALA A 518 14.43 5.50 -20.40
CA ALA A 518 13.63 5.11 -21.57
C ALA A 518 13.98 3.69 -22.06
N GLU A 519 15.26 3.28 -22.00
CA GLU A 519 15.62 1.91 -22.39
C GLU A 519 15.14 0.88 -21.36
N LEU A 520 15.20 1.21 -20.06
CA LEU A 520 14.65 0.36 -19.00
C LEU A 520 13.12 0.20 -19.11
N TYR A 521 12.38 1.27 -19.42
CA TYR A 521 10.95 1.19 -19.70
C TYR A 521 10.64 0.35 -20.96
N LEU A 522 11.44 0.50 -22.03
CA LEU A 522 11.29 -0.33 -23.23
C LEU A 522 11.58 -1.82 -22.95
N MET A 523 12.63 -2.14 -22.17
CA MET A 523 12.90 -3.52 -21.74
C MET A 523 11.76 -4.09 -20.89
N HIS A 524 11.08 -3.25 -20.09
CA HIS A 524 9.91 -3.64 -19.32
C HIS A 524 8.67 -3.85 -20.22
N SER A 525 8.49 -3.02 -21.26
CA SER A 525 7.50 -3.26 -22.32
C SER A 525 7.74 -4.59 -23.04
N GLU A 526 8.97 -4.84 -23.51
CA GLU A 526 9.33 -6.10 -24.19
C GLU A 526 9.13 -7.35 -23.32
N TYR A 527 9.34 -7.26 -22.00
CA TYR A 527 8.98 -8.31 -21.05
C TYR A 527 7.48 -8.64 -21.13
N PHE A 528 6.64 -7.63 -20.96
CA PHE A 528 5.19 -7.81 -20.98
C PHE A 528 4.66 -8.20 -22.37
N MET A 529 5.26 -7.72 -23.46
CA MET A 529 4.94 -8.16 -24.82
C MET A 529 5.21 -9.66 -25.02
N LYS A 530 6.35 -10.17 -24.54
CA LYS A 530 6.67 -11.60 -24.57
C LYS A 530 5.71 -12.41 -23.68
N SER A 531 5.39 -11.89 -22.49
CA SER A 531 4.41 -12.49 -21.56
C SER A 531 3.02 -12.58 -22.20
N ALA A 532 2.56 -11.50 -22.86
CA ALA A 532 1.31 -11.46 -23.59
C ALA A 532 1.25 -12.49 -24.72
N ASN A 533 2.31 -12.59 -25.52
CA ASN A 533 2.41 -13.59 -26.59
C ASN A 533 2.40 -15.04 -26.05
N HIS A 534 3.08 -15.29 -24.93
CA HIS A 534 3.05 -16.58 -24.24
C HIS A 534 1.63 -16.93 -23.79
N TYR A 535 0.99 -16.09 -22.97
CA TYR A 535 -0.37 -16.36 -22.47
C TYR A 535 -1.42 -16.39 -23.59
N MET A 536 -1.24 -15.64 -24.68
CA MET A 536 -2.10 -15.71 -25.86
C MET A 536 -1.97 -17.07 -26.56
N SER A 537 -0.75 -17.59 -26.71
CA SER A 537 -0.51 -18.92 -27.30
C SER A 537 -1.06 -20.07 -26.45
N GLU A 538 -1.07 -19.87 -25.13
CA GLU A 538 -1.60 -20.80 -24.13
C GLU A 538 -3.10 -20.60 -23.81
N GLY A 539 -3.80 -19.73 -24.55
CA GLY A 539 -5.25 -19.50 -24.42
C GLY A 539 -5.70 -18.59 -23.26
N ALA A 540 -4.79 -18.12 -22.39
CA ALA A 540 -5.10 -17.12 -21.35
C ALA A 540 -5.23 -15.71 -21.92
N LYS A 541 -6.30 -15.49 -22.71
CA LYS A 541 -6.58 -14.21 -23.40
C LYS A 541 -6.60 -13.01 -22.46
N SER A 542 -7.15 -13.16 -21.25
CA SER A 542 -7.20 -12.07 -20.28
C SER A 542 -5.83 -11.64 -19.79
N LYS A 543 -5.02 -12.59 -19.30
CA LYS A 543 -3.66 -12.27 -18.85
C LYS A 543 -2.81 -11.72 -20.01
N ALA A 544 -3.02 -12.23 -21.21
CA ALA A 544 -2.43 -11.66 -22.40
C ALA A 544 -2.88 -10.23 -22.71
N ALA A 545 -4.14 -9.86 -22.44
CA ALA A 545 -4.65 -8.50 -22.59
C ALA A 545 -4.12 -7.54 -21.52
N GLU A 546 -4.05 -7.97 -20.26
CA GLU A 546 -3.41 -7.23 -19.17
C GLU A 546 -1.93 -6.94 -19.51
N ASP A 547 -1.17 -7.98 -19.87
CA ASP A 547 0.23 -7.85 -20.23
C ASP A 547 0.41 -7.00 -21.51
N ALA A 548 -0.47 -7.13 -22.52
CA ALA A 548 -0.44 -6.27 -23.70
C ALA A 548 -0.74 -4.80 -23.38
N LYS A 549 -1.69 -4.53 -22.47
CA LYS A 549 -1.99 -3.18 -21.96
C LYS A 549 -0.76 -2.59 -21.27
N THR A 550 -0.20 -3.30 -20.29
CA THR A 550 0.99 -2.85 -19.55
C THR A 550 2.18 -2.64 -20.49
N SER A 551 2.39 -3.55 -21.45
CA SER A 551 3.40 -3.40 -22.50
C SER A 551 3.22 -2.11 -23.31
N LEU A 552 1.98 -1.79 -23.72
CA LEU A 552 1.69 -0.60 -24.52
C LEU A 552 1.92 0.69 -23.74
N SER A 553 1.44 0.75 -22.50
CA SER A 553 1.68 1.87 -21.60
C SER A 553 3.18 2.12 -21.39
N LEU A 554 3.95 1.05 -21.17
CA LEU A 554 5.41 1.16 -21.02
C LEU A 554 6.13 1.55 -22.32
N ALA A 555 5.64 1.13 -23.48
CA ALA A 555 6.18 1.56 -24.78
C ALA A 555 5.99 3.06 -25.01
N HIS A 556 4.78 3.59 -24.76
CA HIS A 556 4.52 5.03 -24.87
C HIS A 556 5.30 5.83 -23.81
N VAL A 557 5.36 5.38 -22.56
CA VAL A 557 6.17 6.02 -21.51
C VAL A 557 7.66 6.01 -21.87
N ALA A 558 8.19 4.94 -22.44
CA ALA A 558 9.58 4.87 -22.91
C ALA A 558 9.86 5.93 -23.99
N GLU A 559 8.99 6.03 -25.00
CA GLU A 559 9.15 6.98 -26.10
C GLU A 559 9.06 8.44 -25.64
N GLU A 560 8.02 8.79 -24.87
CA GLU A 560 7.83 10.15 -24.36
C GLU A 560 8.93 10.54 -23.36
N THR A 561 9.38 9.61 -22.50
CA THR A 561 10.53 9.82 -21.61
C THR A 561 11.80 10.11 -22.42
N PHE A 562 12.04 9.40 -23.52
CA PHE A 562 13.20 9.65 -24.38
C PHE A 562 13.16 11.06 -24.97
N ASP A 563 12.07 11.44 -25.64
CA ASP A 563 11.96 12.75 -26.30
C ASP A 563 12.03 13.92 -25.32
N ALA A 564 11.38 13.76 -24.17
CA ALA A 564 11.45 14.71 -23.06
C ALA A 564 12.88 14.84 -22.51
N THR A 565 13.58 13.71 -22.30
CA THR A 565 14.98 13.69 -21.85
C THR A 565 15.91 14.38 -22.84
N GLN A 566 15.77 14.13 -24.15
CA GLN A 566 16.61 14.77 -25.17
C GLN A 566 16.39 16.30 -25.21
N LYS A 567 15.15 16.77 -25.06
CA LYS A 567 14.85 18.21 -24.94
C LYS A 567 15.51 18.82 -23.70
N ILE A 568 15.48 18.15 -22.54
CA ILE A 568 16.15 18.61 -21.31
C ILE A 568 17.68 18.61 -21.49
N LYS A 569 18.27 17.54 -22.01
CA LYS A 569 19.73 17.44 -22.30
C LYS A 569 20.19 18.61 -23.17
N LYS A 570 19.46 18.92 -24.24
CA LYS A 570 19.77 20.05 -25.13
C LYS A 570 19.76 21.39 -24.39
N VAL A 571 18.69 21.72 -23.66
CA VAL A 571 18.58 23.01 -22.95
C VAL A 571 19.65 23.15 -21.87
N LEU A 572 20.01 22.07 -21.16
CA LEU A 572 21.09 22.09 -20.16
C LEU A 572 22.48 22.25 -20.77
N ALA A 573 22.72 21.72 -21.97
CA ALA A 573 23.97 21.92 -22.71
C ALA A 573 24.11 23.38 -23.23
N GLU A 574 23.00 24.02 -23.57
CA GLU A 574 22.93 25.43 -23.99
C GLU A 574 22.91 26.42 -22.81
N THR A 575 22.70 25.94 -21.58
CA THR A 575 22.65 26.78 -20.36
C THR A 575 24.05 27.23 -19.96
N LYS A 576 24.23 28.50 -19.55
CA LYS A 576 25.49 28.97 -18.96
C LYS A 576 25.81 28.17 -17.69
N GLN A 577 26.90 27.40 -17.72
CA GLN A 577 27.31 26.51 -16.63
C GLN A 577 28.34 27.20 -15.73
N GLU A 578 28.11 27.19 -14.41
CA GLU A 578 29.04 27.65 -13.40
C GLU A 578 29.51 26.43 -12.58
N PRO A 579 30.74 25.91 -12.81
CA PRO A 579 31.18 24.63 -12.25
C PRO A 579 31.23 24.59 -10.72
N ILE A 580 30.78 23.47 -10.15
CA ILE A 580 30.86 23.20 -8.71
C ILE A 580 32.11 22.37 -8.42
N THR A 581 33.09 22.97 -7.78
CA THR A 581 34.36 22.33 -7.37
C THR A 581 34.35 21.77 -5.95
N ILE A 582 33.31 22.08 -5.17
CA ILE A 582 33.15 21.63 -3.78
C ILE A 582 32.48 20.25 -3.77
N GLU A 583 32.99 19.33 -2.96
CA GLU A 583 32.35 18.03 -2.73
C GLU A 583 31.01 18.20 -2.00
N LEU A 584 29.94 17.70 -2.61
CA LEU A 584 28.60 17.76 -2.04
C LEU A 584 28.36 16.54 -1.12
N PRO A 585 27.65 16.70 0.01
CA PRO A 585 27.50 15.62 0.99
C PRO A 585 26.64 14.48 0.43
N LYS A 586 27.15 13.25 0.50
CA LYS A 586 26.35 12.04 0.23
C LYS A 586 25.34 11.82 1.35
N THR A 587 24.19 11.25 1.00
CA THR A 587 23.25 10.72 1.99
C THR A 587 23.71 9.35 2.47
N GLU A 588 23.38 8.96 3.71
CA GLU A 588 23.60 7.58 4.17
C GLU A 588 23.00 6.60 3.16
N LYS A 589 23.76 5.58 2.76
CA LYS A 589 23.22 4.48 1.95
C LYS A 589 22.14 3.79 2.79
N THR A 590 20.96 3.64 2.19
CA THR A 590 19.81 2.94 2.78
C THR A 590 20.14 1.47 3.06
N THR A 591 21.06 0.91 2.27
CA THR A 591 21.48 -0.49 2.28
C THR A 591 22.92 -0.66 2.76
N LYS A 592 23.16 -1.69 3.59
CA LYS A 592 24.53 -2.11 3.96
C LYS A 592 25.09 -3.03 2.87
N PRO A 593 26.38 -2.93 2.50
CA PRO A 593 27.02 -3.92 1.64
C PRO A 593 26.99 -5.30 2.33
N VAL A 594 26.53 -6.34 1.64
CA VAL A 594 26.44 -7.69 2.21
C VAL A 594 27.60 -8.58 1.77
N THR A 595 28.26 -9.19 2.77
CA THR A 595 29.07 -10.39 2.59
C THR A 595 28.22 -11.59 3.05
N PRO A 596 28.22 -12.75 2.36
CA PRO A 596 27.34 -13.86 2.74
C PRO A 596 27.81 -14.53 4.04
N ALA A 597 26.87 -14.92 4.92
CA ALA A 597 27.16 -15.68 6.13
C ALA A 597 26.12 -16.80 6.34
N ASN A 598 26.60 -17.97 6.77
CA ASN A 598 25.80 -19.20 6.96
C ASN A 598 25.11 -19.24 8.33
N GLU A 599 23.99 -19.98 8.40
CA GLU A 599 23.26 -20.29 9.64
C GLU A 599 23.79 -21.57 10.33
N ALA A 600 23.66 -21.64 11.67
CA ALA A 600 23.83 -22.85 12.48
C ALA A 600 23.03 -22.75 13.80
N SER A 601 22.73 -23.87 14.46
CA SER A 601 21.56 -24.06 15.34
C SER A 601 21.86 -24.66 16.75
N GLY A 602 20.84 -24.68 17.63
CA GLY A 602 20.78 -25.41 18.92
C GLY A 602 20.88 -24.53 20.21
N GLY A 603 20.35 -24.88 21.38
CA GLY A 603 19.43 -25.97 21.81
C GLY A 603 19.61 -26.44 23.28
N ALA A 604 18.51 -26.56 24.07
CA ALA A 604 18.34 -27.33 25.35
C ALA A 604 19.16 -26.92 26.63
N PHE A 605 18.86 -27.33 27.90
CA PHE A 605 17.62 -27.50 28.72
C PHE A 605 17.97 -27.82 30.23
N LEU A 606 17.14 -27.40 31.23
CA LEU A 606 17.00 -27.86 32.66
C LEU A 606 18.13 -27.64 33.73
N ASN A 607 17.89 -27.47 35.06
CA ASN A 607 17.23 -28.41 36.03
C ASN A 607 16.98 -27.85 37.48
N ASN A 608 16.00 -28.43 38.21
CA ASN A 608 15.83 -28.59 39.70
C ASN A 608 15.68 -27.34 40.65
N LEU A 609 15.02 -27.34 41.85
CA LEU A 609 14.38 -28.38 42.71
C LEU A 609 13.27 -27.83 43.69
N SER A 610 12.16 -28.58 43.88
CA SER A 610 11.32 -28.81 45.12
C SER A 610 10.75 -27.73 46.10
N VAL A 611 9.43 -27.88 46.42
CA VAL A 611 8.77 -27.84 47.78
C VAL A 611 8.46 -26.46 48.48
N ILE A 612 7.33 -26.17 49.17
CA ILE A 612 5.95 -26.77 49.28
C ILE A 612 4.93 -25.87 50.10
N ILE A 613 3.61 -26.13 49.99
CA ILE A 613 2.42 -25.78 50.86
C ILE A 613 1.76 -24.35 50.89
N LEU A 614 0.42 -24.40 50.74
CA LEU A 614 -0.69 -23.41 50.85
C LEU A 614 -1.03 -22.95 52.32
N PRO A 615 -2.09 -22.15 52.62
CA PRO A 615 -2.89 -21.18 51.84
C PRO A 615 -3.15 -19.82 52.56
N ALA A 616 -3.16 -18.67 51.85
CA ALA A 616 -3.60 -17.38 52.44
C ALA A 616 -4.26 -16.35 51.48
N ILE A 617 -4.47 -16.70 50.21
CA ILE A 617 -4.57 -15.68 49.14
C ILE A 617 -5.98 -15.10 48.90
N ILE A 618 -7.05 -15.76 49.38
CA ILE A 618 -8.44 -15.45 48.99
C ILE A 618 -8.94 -14.06 49.46
N ILE A 619 -8.33 -13.46 50.48
CA ILE A 619 -8.77 -12.16 51.05
C ILE A 619 -8.10 -10.95 50.35
N GLY A 620 -6.91 -11.11 49.75
CA GLY A 620 -6.16 -10.00 49.16
C GLY A 620 -6.66 -9.52 47.80
N SER A 621 -7.33 -10.40 47.03
CA SER A 621 -7.71 -10.16 45.64
C SER A 621 -8.82 -9.12 45.45
N ILE A 622 -9.72 -8.96 46.43
CA ILE A 622 -10.86 -8.02 46.35
C ILE A 622 -10.40 -6.57 46.58
N ILE A 623 -9.44 -6.35 47.49
CA ILE A 623 -8.92 -5.00 47.80
C ILE A 623 -8.03 -4.49 46.65
N GLY A 624 -7.24 -5.38 46.03
CA GLY A 624 -6.42 -5.03 44.86
C GLY A 624 -7.24 -4.54 43.66
N ALA A 625 -8.37 -5.18 43.37
CA ALA A 625 -9.23 -4.81 42.23
C ALA A 625 -9.79 -3.38 42.34
N LEU A 626 -10.18 -2.94 43.54
CA LEU A 626 -10.71 -1.58 43.77
C LEU A 626 -9.62 -0.50 43.62
N LEU A 627 -8.38 -0.80 44.04
CA LEU A 627 -7.24 0.13 43.86
C LEU A 627 -6.87 0.28 42.37
N ILE A 628 -6.94 -0.81 41.59
CA ILE A 628 -6.70 -0.78 40.14
C ILE A 628 -7.74 0.09 39.43
N ILE A 629 -9.03 -0.03 39.77
CA ILE A 629 -10.10 0.81 39.18
C ILE A 629 -9.85 2.31 39.48
N PHE A 630 -9.46 2.64 40.72
CA PHE A 630 -9.14 4.03 41.09
C PHE A 630 -7.91 4.57 40.36
N ALA A 631 -6.88 3.74 40.16
CA ALA A 631 -5.70 4.10 39.36
C ALA A 631 -6.07 4.35 37.88
N LEU A 632 -6.89 3.48 37.28
CA LEU A 632 -7.35 3.60 35.89
C LEU A 632 -8.16 4.89 35.64
N VAL A 633 -8.99 5.32 36.60
CA VAL A 633 -9.71 6.61 36.51
C VAL A 633 -8.73 7.78 36.49
N LYS A 634 -7.74 7.81 37.40
CA LYS A 634 -6.70 8.85 37.43
C LYS A 634 -5.83 8.88 36.17
N LEU A 635 -5.53 7.72 35.60
CA LEU A 635 -4.76 7.60 34.35
C LEU A 635 -5.52 8.22 33.15
N LYS A 636 -6.85 8.11 33.12
CA LYS A 636 -7.70 8.68 32.06
C LYS A 636 -7.69 10.21 32.06
N GLU A 637 -7.76 10.84 33.23
CA GLU A 637 -7.66 12.31 33.36
C GLU A 637 -6.30 12.85 32.87
N LYS A 638 -5.19 12.21 33.28
CA LYS A 638 -3.84 12.65 32.88
C LYS A 638 -3.59 12.56 31.37
N ARG A 639 -4.08 11.51 30.70
CA ARG A 639 -3.99 11.38 29.23
C ARG A 639 -4.70 12.54 28.53
N GLN A 640 -5.84 13.01 29.06
CA GLN A 640 -6.57 14.17 28.52
C GLN A 640 -5.82 15.49 28.69
N VAL A 641 -5.12 15.71 29.81
CA VAL A 641 -4.34 16.94 30.04
C VAL A 641 -3.19 17.08 29.04
N ALA A 642 -2.41 16.00 28.81
CA ALA A 642 -1.31 16.02 27.84
C ALA A 642 -1.79 16.22 26.39
N GLN A 643 -2.93 15.62 26.04
CA GLN A 643 -3.63 15.84 24.77
C GLN A 643 -4.07 17.31 24.58
N LEU A 644 -4.60 17.94 25.63
CA LEU A 644 -5.00 19.36 25.66
C LEU A 644 -3.79 20.31 25.46
N GLU A 645 -2.63 19.99 26.02
CA GLU A 645 -1.40 20.77 25.81
C GLU A 645 -0.88 20.64 24.36
N LYS A 646 -0.82 19.43 23.79
CA LYS A 646 -0.48 19.25 22.37
C LYS A 646 -1.42 20.03 21.44
N LYS A 647 -2.73 20.05 21.74
CA LYS A 647 -3.73 20.82 20.97
C LYS A 647 -3.47 22.33 21.04
N ARG A 648 -2.95 22.86 22.16
CA ARG A 648 -2.52 24.27 22.28
C ARG A 648 -1.26 24.55 21.44
N ILE A 649 -0.25 23.67 21.49
CA ILE A 649 0.99 23.83 20.72
C ILE A 649 0.71 23.77 19.21
N ARG A 650 -0.08 22.79 18.73
CA ARG A 650 -0.52 22.70 17.33
C ARG A 650 -1.27 23.96 16.87
N LYS A 651 -2.14 24.52 17.70
CA LYS A 651 -2.82 25.79 17.41
C LYS A 651 -1.83 26.95 17.30
N ALA A 652 -0.84 27.04 18.19
CA ALA A 652 0.20 28.06 18.13
C ALA A 652 1.09 27.93 16.89
N ILE A 653 1.42 26.71 16.44
CA ILE A 653 2.12 26.44 15.18
C ILE A 653 1.30 26.98 14.00
N SER A 654 0.02 26.61 13.91
CA SER A 654 -0.91 27.09 12.87
C SER A 654 -1.03 28.62 12.83
N GLU A 655 -1.07 29.29 13.99
CA GLU A 655 -1.10 30.75 14.09
C GLU A 655 0.20 31.40 13.58
N VAL A 656 1.36 30.78 13.83
CA VAL A 656 2.67 31.27 13.31
C VAL A 656 2.80 31.02 11.80
N GLU A 657 2.40 29.85 11.30
CA GLU A 657 2.41 29.54 9.86
C GLU A 657 1.45 30.43 9.07
N ARG A 658 0.28 30.75 9.64
CA ARG A 658 -0.64 31.75 9.07
C ARG A 658 -0.03 33.15 9.06
N SER A 659 0.73 33.49 10.10
CA SER A 659 1.45 34.77 10.19
C SER A 659 2.56 34.89 9.15
N LEU A 660 3.30 33.80 8.87
CA LEU A 660 4.27 33.71 7.78
C LEU A 660 3.61 33.92 6.41
N LYS A 661 2.53 33.19 6.10
CA LYS A 661 1.78 33.35 4.84
C LYS A 661 1.27 34.79 4.63
N GLU A 662 0.83 35.46 5.70
CA GLU A 662 0.43 36.87 5.64
C GLU A 662 1.62 37.85 5.55
N LEU A 663 2.80 37.46 6.04
CA LEU A 663 4.04 38.22 5.86
C LEU A 663 4.51 38.16 4.40
N ASP A 664 4.53 36.96 3.82
CA ASP A 664 4.90 36.70 2.42
C ASP A 664 3.97 37.47 1.47
N LYS A 665 2.65 37.40 1.68
CA LYS A 665 1.67 38.21 0.91
C LYS A 665 1.98 39.71 1.00
N LYS A 666 2.27 40.25 2.19
CA LYS A 666 2.54 41.69 2.35
C LYS A 666 3.82 42.12 1.65
N PHE A 667 4.86 41.27 1.65
CA PHE A 667 6.07 41.51 0.87
C PHE A 667 5.81 41.49 -0.64
N LEU A 668 5.10 40.46 -1.15
CA LEU A 668 4.73 40.35 -2.57
C LEU A 668 3.88 41.53 -3.08
N HIS A 669 3.06 42.13 -2.22
CA HIS A 669 2.25 43.32 -2.56
C HIS A 669 2.99 44.66 -2.28
N GLY A 670 4.30 44.65 -2.04
CA GLY A 670 5.10 45.87 -1.79
C GLY A 670 4.77 46.60 -0.48
N LYS A 671 4.07 45.96 0.45
CA LYS A 671 3.64 46.54 1.75
C LYS A 671 4.65 46.34 2.88
N LEU A 672 5.80 45.70 2.60
CA LEU A 672 6.94 45.57 3.50
C LEU A 672 8.24 45.87 2.75
N SER A 673 9.18 46.53 3.42
CA SER A 673 10.56 46.62 2.92
C SER A 673 11.30 45.27 3.05
N SER A 674 12.31 45.04 2.21
CA SER A 674 13.08 43.79 2.20
C SER A 674 13.75 43.49 3.56
N SER A 675 14.34 44.50 4.20
CA SER A 675 14.96 44.39 5.53
C SER A 675 13.96 44.05 6.62
N GLU A 676 12.75 44.63 6.60
CA GLU A 676 11.70 44.28 7.55
C GLU A 676 11.09 42.90 7.32
N TYR A 677 11.03 42.44 6.05
CA TYR A 677 10.54 41.11 5.71
C TYR A 677 11.48 40.04 6.27
N VAL A 678 12.79 40.17 6.00
CA VAL A 678 13.81 39.22 6.49
C VAL A 678 13.78 39.10 8.02
N GLU A 679 13.76 40.22 8.75
CA GLU A 679 13.77 40.16 10.22
C GLU A 679 12.47 39.61 10.81
N LYS A 680 11.30 39.98 10.28
CA LYS A 680 10.01 39.43 10.75
C LYS A 680 9.88 37.95 10.40
N LYS A 681 10.42 37.51 9.26
CA LYS A 681 10.45 36.11 8.84
C LYS A 681 11.31 35.27 9.77
N ARG A 682 12.55 35.73 10.04
CA ARG A 682 13.48 35.09 11.00
C ARG A 682 12.83 34.87 12.37
N ILE A 683 12.16 35.89 12.93
CA ILE A 683 11.47 35.78 14.23
C ILE A 683 10.33 34.74 14.19
N CYS A 684 9.57 34.69 13.09
CA CYS A 684 8.52 33.69 12.92
C CYS A 684 9.08 32.27 12.75
N GLU A 685 10.17 32.10 12.01
CA GLU A 685 10.85 30.81 11.80
C GLU A 685 11.50 30.29 13.09
N GLU A 686 12.15 31.14 13.88
CA GLU A 686 12.68 30.80 15.21
C GLU A 686 11.57 30.34 16.16
N LYS A 687 10.45 31.07 16.19
CA LYS A 687 9.28 30.70 16.99
C LYS A 687 8.64 29.39 16.51
N LEU A 688 8.57 29.18 15.19
CA LEU A 688 8.04 27.96 14.59
C LEU A 688 8.90 26.74 14.95
N ASN A 689 10.23 26.86 14.84
CA ASN A 689 11.18 25.83 15.23
C ASN A 689 11.10 25.52 16.73
N SER A 690 10.99 26.55 17.58
CA SER A 690 10.79 26.35 19.03
C SER A 690 9.53 25.53 19.33
N LEU A 691 8.40 25.88 18.71
CA LEU A 691 7.12 25.17 18.91
C LEU A 691 7.13 23.75 18.34
N LYS A 692 7.77 23.53 17.18
CA LYS A 692 7.94 22.18 16.59
C LYS A 692 8.85 21.29 17.46
N ASN A 693 9.93 21.84 18.02
CA ASN A 693 10.78 21.14 18.98
C ASN A 693 10.03 20.78 20.27
N GLU A 694 9.22 21.70 20.80
CA GLU A 694 8.36 21.45 21.97
C GLU A 694 7.33 20.33 21.68
N LEU A 695 6.64 20.41 20.54
CA LEU A 695 5.69 19.37 20.09
C LEU A 695 6.37 18.01 19.95
N SER A 696 7.56 17.96 19.35
CA SER A 696 8.35 16.73 19.18
C SER A 696 8.75 16.13 20.53
N ARG A 697 9.25 16.95 21.47
CA ARG A 697 9.60 16.52 22.83
C ARG A 697 8.39 15.95 23.58
N ARG A 698 7.28 16.68 23.60
CA ARG A 698 6.02 16.25 24.26
C ARG A 698 5.46 14.97 23.64
N SER A 699 5.62 14.80 22.34
CA SER A 699 5.14 13.61 21.63
C SER A 699 6.01 12.38 21.86
N LYS A 700 7.34 12.54 21.95
CA LYS A 700 8.26 11.47 22.39
C LYS A 700 7.97 11.01 23.83
N GLN A 701 7.67 11.95 24.73
CA GLN A 701 7.24 11.63 26.10
C GLN A 701 5.92 10.83 26.11
N LEU A 702 4.94 11.20 25.27
CA LEU A 702 3.66 10.49 25.17
C LEU A 702 3.84 9.07 24.59
N LEU A 703 4.63 8.93 23.52
CA LEU A 703 4.94 7.64 22.89
C LEU A 703 5.56 6.66 23.90
N GLU A 704 6.50 7.12 24.70
CA GLU A 704 7.15 6.29 25.74
C GLU A 704 6.16 5.91 26.86
N LEU A 705 5.23 6.79 27.25
CA LEU A 705 4.18 6.46 28.22
C LEU A 705 3.19 5.43 27.66
N ASP A 706 2.77 5.57 26.40
CA ASP A 706 1.84 4.65 25.76
C ASP A 706 2.51 3.29 25.45
N ARG A 707 3.83 3.26 25.16
CA ARG A 707 4.64 2.03 25.11
C ARG A 707 4.63 1.27 26.43
N LEU A 708 4.94 1.95 27.54
CA LEU A 708 4.92 1.37 28.89
C LEU A 708 3.52 0.89 29.32
N ARG A 709 2.46 1.62 28.94
CA ARG A 709 1.07 1.18 29.17
C ARG A 709 0.71 -0.06 28.34
N GLY A 710 1.21 -0.15 27.11
CA GLY A 710 1.11 -1.35 26.26
C GLY A 710 1.78 -2.58 26.89
N GLU A 711 2.95 -2.40 27.52
CA GLU A 711 3.63 -3.46 28.29
C GLU A 711 2.78 -3.93 29.49
N ILE A 712 2.21 -2.99 30.28
CA ILE A 712 1.29 -3.35 31.38
C ILE A 712 0.07 -4.13 30.88
N LYS A 713 -0.56 -3.70 29.78
CA LYS A 713 -1.71 -4.40 29.18
C LYS A 713 -1.31 -5.82 28.75
N GLY A 714 -0.14 -5.99 28.15
CA GLY A 714 0.40 -7.28 27.73
C GLY A 714 0.72 -8.22 28.89
N LEU A 715 1.33 -7.71 29.97
CA LEU A 715 1.59 -8.48 31.20
C LEU A 715 0.29 -8.84 31.93
N SER A 716 -0.71 -7.95 31.92
CA SER A 716 -2.03 -8.20 32.52
C SER A 716 -2.80 -9.30 31.77
N PHE A 717 -2.71 -9.33 30.44
CA PHE A 717 -3.28 -10.42 29.65
C PHE A 717 -2.50 -11.73 29.82
N ALA A 718 -1.17 -11.68 29.95
CA ALA A 718 -0.36 -12.87 30.24
C ALA A 718 -0.70 -13.48 31.61
N LEU A 719 -1.00 -12.65 32.63
CA LEU A 719 -1.57 -13.09 33.91
C LEU A 719 -2.92 -13.80 33.75
N GLU A 720 -3.78 -13.32 32.85
CA GLU A 720 -5.10 -13.90 32.57
C GLU A 720 -4.98 -15.24 31.81
N GLN A 721 -4.11 -15.32 30.80
CA GLN A 721 -3.84 -16.58 30.10
C GLN A 721 -3.28 -17.64 31.04
N ILE A 722 -2.37 -17.27 31.94
CA ILE A 722 -1.82 -18.18 32.95
C ILE A 722 -2.88 -18.62 33.98
N ARG A 723 -3.85 -17.75 34.33
CA ARG A 723 -5.06 -18.17 35.09
C ARG A 723 -5.89 -19.20 34.35
N ASN A 724 -6.11 -19.01 33.05
CA ASN A 724 -6.90 -19.92 32.24
C ASN A 724 -6.20 -21.27 32.01
N GLN A 725 -4.88 -21.26 31.78
CA GLN A 725 -4.06 -22.47 31.69
C GLN A 725 -4.10 -23.26 33.00
N TYR A 726 -3.97 -22.58 34.15
CA TYR A 726 -4.07 -23.24 35.46
C TYR A 726 -5.47 -23.81 35.71
N ALA A 727 -6.53 -23.06 35.39
CA ALA A 727 -7.92 -23.52 35.51
C ALA A 727 -8.25 -24.74 34.61
N ARG A 728 -7.53 -24.92 33.49
CA ARG A 728 -7.63 -26.08 32.60
C ARG A 728 -6.69 -27.23 32.97
N GLY A 729 -5.83 -27.06 33.99
CA GLY A 729 -4.84 -28.06 34.39
C GLY A 729 -3.64 -28.20 33.45
N GLU A 730 -3.42 -27.22 32.57
CA GLU A 730 -2.35 -27.23 31.55
C GLU A 730 -0.98 -26.86 32.11
N ILE A 731 -0.95 -26.15 33.25
CA ILE A 731 0.26 -25.76 33.99
C ILE A 731 0.11 -26.08 35.48
N THR A 732 1.23 -26.26 36.19
CA THR A 732 1.18 -26.57 37.63
C THR A 732 0.87 -25.33 38.46
N GLU A 733 0.39 -25.54 39.69
CA GLU A 733 0.20 -24.46 40.68
C GLU A 733 1.51 -23.69 40.97
N SER A 734 2.66 -24.37 40.86
CA SER A 734 3.98 -23.75 41.01
C SER A 734 4.30 -22.80 39.86
N ASP A 735 4.06 -23.23 38.62
CA ASP A 735 4.32 -22.41 37.42
C ASP A 735 3.38 -21.20 37.37
N TYR A 736 2.10 -21.44 37.71
CA TYR A 736 1.08 -20.42 37.88
C TYR A 736 1.50 -19.34 38.90
N ASN A 737 1.84 -19.74 40.13
CA ASN A 737 2.22 -18.79 41.18
C ASN A 737 3.53 -18.05 40.86
N LYS A 738 4.52 -18.73 40.25
CA LYS A 738 5.78 -18.10 39.83
C LYS A 738 5.55 -17.03 38.78
N ALA A 739 4.78 -17.33 37.74
CA ALA A 739 4.52 -16.38 36.66
C ALA A 739 3.60 -15.24 37.11
N ILE A 740 2.66 -15.48 38.03
CA ILE A 740 1.94 -14.40 38.71
C ILE A 740 2.89 -13.46 39.44
N SER A 741 3.81 -14.00 40.25
CA SER A 741 4.78 -13.18 40.99
C SER A 741 5.67 -12.36 40.06
N GLU A 742 6.18 -12.95 38.98
CA GLU A 742 7.00 -12.25 37.99
C GLU A 742 6.24 -11.13 37.28
N TYR A 743 5.05 -11.42 36.73
CA TYR A 743 4.28 -10.44 35.98
C TYR A 743 3.76 -9.31 36.88
N CYS A 744 3.31 -9.60 38.09
CA CYS A 744 2.93 -8.56 39.06
C CYS A 744 4.14 -7.68 39.45
N ALA A 745 5.33 -8.26 39.66
CA ALA A 745 6.54 -7.48 39.95
C ALA A 745 6.93 -6.57 38.76
N ARG A 746 6.82 -7.07 37.52
CA ARG A 746 7.11 -6.29 36.30
C ARG A 746 6.07 -5.18 36.07
N ILE A 747 4.78 -5.44 36.29
CA ILE A 747 3.73 -4.41 36.25
C ILE A 747 4.02 -3.29 37.25
N ASN A 748 4.26 -3.62 38.53
CA ASN A 748 4.57 -2.64 39.58
C ASN A 748 5.81 -1.78 39.23
N ALA A 749 6.84 -2.38 38.62
CA ALA A 749 8.03 -1.64 38.18
C ALA A 749 7.71 -0.65 37.04
N ILE A 750 6.89 -1.06 36.07
CA ILE A 750 6.48 -0.20 34.94
C ILE A 750 5.52 0.90 35.42
N GLU A 751 4.59 0.61 36.33
CA GLU A 751 3.71 1.61 36.95
C GLU A 751 4.51 2.67 37.72
N THR A 752 5.57 2.26 38.43
CA THR A 752 6.49 3.18 39.12
C THR A 752 7.23 4.09 38.14
N GLU A 753 7.70 3.55 37.01
CA GLU A 753 8.37 4.34 35.97
C GLU A 753 7.40 5.29 35.24
N ILE A 754 6.16 4.87 34.99
CA ILE A 754 5.09 5.75 34.48
C ILE A 754 4.84 6.90 35.45
N ALA A 755 4.65 6.62 36.74
CA ALA A 755 4.41 7.64 37.76
C ALA A 755 5.57 8.65 37.84
N ARG A 756 6.82 8.17 37.74
CA ARG A 756 8.03 9.00 37.70
C ARG A 756 8.08 9.89 36.45
N LYS A 757 7.83 9.34 35.26
CA LYS A 757 7.80 10.12 34.00
C LYS A 757 6.67 11.16 33.99
N GLU A 758 5.51 10.83 34.57
CA GLU A 758 4.39 11.77 34.70
C GLU A 758 4.71 12.92 35.68
N GLN A 759 5.38 12.67 36.81
CA GLN A 759 5.79 13.74 37.75
C GLN A 759 6.77 14.74 37.11
N VAL A 760 7.74 14.26 36.32
CA VAL A 760 8.67 15.15 35.58
C VAL A 760 7.91 16.11 34.65
N SER A 761 6.81 15.66 34.04
CA SER A 761 5.96 16.49 33.18
C SER A 761 5.23 17.63 33.92
N GLU A 762 5.01 17.52 35.24
CA GLU A 762 4.34 18.55 36.06
C GLU A 762 5.30 19.63 36.60
N GLU A 763 6.60 19.32 36.72
CA GLU A 763 7.61 20.27 37.22
C GLU A 763 8.20 21.19 36.14
N GLU A 764 8.40 20.67 34.92
CA GLU A 764 8.96 21.42 33.79
C GLU A 764 8.19 22.73 33.47
N PRO A 765 6.85 22.74 33.31
CA PRO A 765 6.10 23.98 32.99
C PRO A 765 6.12 25.03 34.12
N LYS A 766 6.45 24.64 35.36
CA LYS A 766 6.62 25.58 36.48
C LYS A 766 7.99 26.29 36.45
N LYS A 767 9.00 25.69 35.80
CA LYS A 767 10.33 26.29 35.59
C LYS A 767 10.32 27.24 34.38
N GLU A 768 9.71 26.85 33.26
CA GLU A 768 9.68 27.67 32.04
C GLU A 768 8.76 28.92 32.15
N ASN A 769 7.65 28.86 32.90
CA ASN A 769 6.83 30.05 33.18
C ASN A 769 7.61 31.12 33.98
N LYS A 770 8.43 30.73 34.96
CA LYS A 770 9.33 31.66 35.67
C LYS A 770 10.36 32.30 34.74
N GLN A 771 10.81 31.57 33.72
CA GLN A 771 11.81 32.03 32.77
C GLN A 771 11.22 33.00 31.74
N THR A 772 10.00 32.75 31.26
CA THR A 772 9.28 33.65 30.34
C THR A 772 8.77 34.93 31.01
N ASP A 773 8.38 34.90 32.29
CA ASP A 773 8.01 36.12 33.02
C ASP A 773 9.22 37.02 33.33
N ASN A 774 10.40 36.45 33.58
CA ASN A 774 11.65 37.22 33.66
C ASN A 774 11.95 37.97 32.35
N VAL A 775 11.84 37.28 31.20
CA VAL A 775 12.03 37.87 29.86
C VAL A 775 11.02 38.99 29.57
N LYS A 776 9.74 38.84 29.95
CA LYS A 776 8.76 39.94 29.87
C LYS A 776 9.18 41.14 30.74
N SER A 777 9.72 40.89 31.93
CA SER A 777 10.20 41.96 32.83
C SER A 777 11.35 42.75 32.20
N ASP A 778 12.28 42.08 31.52
CA ASP A 778 13.46 42.72 30.93
C ASP A 778 13.14 43.46 29.63
N ILE A 779 12.22 42.93 28.81
CA ILE A 779 11.66 43.65 27.66
C ILE A 779 10.91 44.92 28.12
N ALA A 780 10.20 44.86 29.25
CA ALA A 780 9.52 46.04 29.82
C ALA A 780 10.52 47.09 30.34
N LYS A 781 11.65 46.67 30.94
CA LYS A 781 12.75 47.57 31.35
C LYS A 781 13.40 48.22 30.12
N GLN A 782 13.73 47.46 29.07
CA GLN A 782 14.30 47.99 27.83
C GLN A 782 13.36 48.99 27.14
N LYS A 783 12.05 48.71 27.06
CA LYS A 783 11.07 49.66 26.50
C LYS A 783 10.99 50.97 27.31
N LYS A 784 11.11 50.93 28.64
CA LYS A 784 11.20 52.15 29.47
C LYS A 784 12.51 52.91 29.25
N ALA A 785 13.64 52.22 29.08
CA ALA A 785 14.93 52.84 28.79
C ALA A 785 14.92 53.58 27.44
N ASN A 786 14.47 52.91 26.37
CA ASN A 786 14.39 53.51 25.03
C ASN A 786 13.44 54.71 24.97
N LYS A 787 12.33 54.70 25.73
CA LYS A 787 11.42 55.85 25.81
C LYS A 787 12.05 57.06 26.51
N LYS A 788 12.86 56.86 27.57
CA LYS A 788 13.66 57.94 28.19
C LYS A 788 14.69 58.50 27.21
N GLN A 789 15.38 57.64 26.47
CA GLN A 789 16.40 58.07 25.49
C GLN A 789 15.79 58.87 24.33
N LYS A 790 14.60 58.50 23.84
CA LYS A 790 13.91 59.25 22.78
C LYS A 790 13.50 60.65 23.23
N ASN A 791 12.84 60.78 24.38
CA ASN A 791 12.44 62.07 24.94
C ASN A 791 13.66 62.98 25.22
N SER A 792 14.81 62.40 25.58
CA SER A 792 16.06 63.14 25.75
C SER A 792 16.60 63.73 24.44
N LYS A 793 16.49 63.01 23.32
CA LYS A 793 16.90 63.49 22.00
C LYS A 793 15.95 64.57 21.46
N GLU A 794 14.65 64.33 21.52
CA GLU A 794 13.63 65.32 21.12
C GLU A 794 13.80 66.64 21.92
N SER A 795 14.10 66.55 23.23
CA SER A 795 14.39 67.74 24.06
C SER A 795 15.70 68.48 23.71
N GLN A 796 16.69 67.79 23.14
CA GLN A 796 17.94 68.40 22.66
C GLN A 796 17.79 69.01 21.26
N GLU A 797 16.99 68.41 20.39
CA GLU A 797 16.68 68.93 19.06
C GLU A 797 15.81 70.20 19.14
N ILE A 798 14.79 70.22 20.01
CA ILE A 798 13.99 71.42 20.27
C ILE A 798 14.86 72.58 20.80
N LYS A 799 15.84 72.29 21.67
CA LYS A 799 16.81 73.30 22.15
C LYS A 799 17.83 73.74 21.10
N LYS A 800 18.02 72.98 20.02
CA LYS A 800 18.83 73.38 18.84
C LYS A 800 18.04 74.17 17.81
N ALA A 801 16.71 74.00 17.75
CA ALA A 801 15.84 74.76 16.85
C ALA A 801 15.43 76.14 17.41
N ALA A 802 15.58 76.36 18.72
CA ALA A 802 15.26 77.61 19.42
C ALA A 802 16.49 78.51 19.67
N LYS A 803 17.58 78.32 18.91
CA LYS A 803 18.87 78.99 19.10
C LYS A 803 19.53 79.29 17.76
#